data_AF-A0A4Q1APK3-F1
#
_entry.id   AF-A0A4Q1APK3-F1
#
_cell.length_a   1.000
_cell.length_b   1.000
_cell.length_c   1.000
_cell.angle_alpha   90.00
_cell.angle_beta   90.00
_cell.angle_gamma   90.00
#
_symmetry.space_group_name_H-M   'P 1'
#
loop_
_entity.id
_entity.type
_entity.pdbx_description
1 polymer ?
#
loop_
_entity_poly.entity_id
_entity_poly.type
_entity_poly.pdbx_seq_one_letter_code
_entity_poly.pdbx_strand_id
1 'polypeptide(L)'
;MLNKDSKKGSFGNKLLLQVLGTTILVFAITIFFIAKYSYETAQSSAKEYVKEMSSSFAGKVEGEVNLSVKIVQALRSKFQEAINHDKKLHEKETIAMLSSILSENEQLLGIWWGMKDKTILFNPKQEGVDAPESWYTKDGEFSPYVTRAKGKVVLQQSADYNEENGWIKGPKEAGKLFITKPYLYPIDGKKVLMSTIGIPLYKDGNYVGVIGAEIALDTFVKLSSSKKVYETGYTFLLDHYGIVLGHPNKEFLGKEILEVTKNDTEYKTLLSKSNKGEDSSFDKVSVNTGKESYYYAKAFEIGNTGYHWTFVILAPKDEYLALAIFLRNFSIIAALFGLLIIAAVIYLSIRKLKSNLNLISSGLKSFFNYLNKESSSTKEIDLISNDEFGQMALDINTNIEKVKKGIDQDNRLISDLKSIVNKVSDGHLEDRINSSTSNDSLNELKSLLNDMLNNLEGLVGKDLNKISDVLAKYTQRDFTAKLNEEDSGKIGKELIEMNRMIISMLQDSQRDGISLQASSNELTASVQTLSSNATSQAASLEETAASIDEITSNIESTSQKAQEMLKISNDTKNSANQGKELASNTVHSMDEINETVHTINEAITVIDQIAFQTNILSLNAAVEAATAGEAGRGFAVVAQEVRNLASRSAEAAKEIKDLVESATTRATNGKEISSRMIEGFNQLEEKITHTNALIDDVSNAAKEQTIGMSQIADAMGQLDKFTQENASIADTTNSIAKETNSIAQEVVNSVSKNNFEGKKFS
;
A
#
# COMPACT_ATOMS: atom_id res chain seq x y z
N MET A 1 13.62 8.77 81.92
CA MET A 1 12.62 8.66 80.83
C MET A 1 13.34 8.84 79.51
N LEU A 2 13.32 7.77 78.72
CA LEU A 2 14.15 7.52 77.54
C LEU A 2 13.53 8.10 76.26
N ASN A 3 14.41 8.63 75.43
CA ASN A 3 14.46 8.55 73.97
C ASN A 3 13.28 9.03 73.12
N LYS A 4 13.47 10.19 72.50
CA LYS A 4 12.85 10.58 71.23
C LYS A 4 13.95 10.90 70.21
N ASP A 5 14.72 9.87 69.84
CA ASP A 5 15.66 9.94 68.72
C ASP A 5 14.88 9.92 67.39
N SER A 6 14.53 11.12 66.90
CA SER A 6 14.15 11.26 65.49
C SER A 6 15.41 11.06 64.64
N LYS A 7 15.58 9.88 64.03
CA LYS A 7 16.64 9.60 63.03
C LYS A 7 16.54 10.60 61.88
N LYS A 8 17.27 11.72 61.97
CA LYS A 8 17.48 12.65 60.85
C LYS A 8 18.44 11.98 59.86
N GLY A 9 17.92 11.54 58.71
CA GLY A 9 18.74 10.96 57.63
C GLY A 9 19.86 11.90 57.17
N SER A 10 21.04 11.35 56.86
CA SER A 10 22.22 12.13 56.44
C SER A 10 21.92 12.95 55.16
N PHE A 11 22.61 14.08 54.99
CA PHE A 11 22.50 14.92 53.78
C PHE A 11 22.67 14.08 52.49
N GLY A 12 23.59 13.11 52.49
CA GLY A 12 23.77 12.19 51.38
C GLY A 12 22.56 11.31 51.10
N ASN A 13 21.91 10.75 52.13
CA ASN A 13 20.70 9.96 51.92
C ASN A 13 19.52 10.82 51.41
N LYS A 14 19.48 12.10 51.77
CA LYS A 14 18.48 13.06 51.24
C LYS A 14 18.73 13.40 49.77
N LEU A 15 19.99 13.60 49.38
CA LEU A 15 20.38 13.86 47.99
C LEU A 15 20.10 12.65 47.09
N LEU A 16 20.41 11.44 47.57
CA LEU A 16 20.13 10.17 46.86
C LEU A 16 18.62 10.00 46.61
N LEU A 17 17.79 10.23 47.63
CA LEU A 17 16.33 10.16 47.51
C LEU A 17 15.75 11.21 46.54
N GLN A 18 16.31 12.43 46.53
CA GLN A 18 15.85 13.49 45.63
C GLN A 18 16.21 13.21 44.16
N VAL A 19 17.44 12.78 43.88
CA VAL A 19 17.89 12.52 42.49
C VAL A 19 17.26 11.25 41.92
N LEU A 20 17.16 10.17 42.70
CA LEU A 20 16.44 8.97 42.25
C LEU A 20 14.94 9.25 42.07
N GLY A 21 14.34 10.03 42.97
CA GLY A 21 12.94 10.43 42.87
C GLY A 21 12.63 11.21 41.59
N THR A 22 13.44 12.21 41.24
CA THR A 22 13.25 12.99 40.00
C THR A 22 13.52 12.15 38.74
N THR A 23 14.53 11.28 38.77
CA THR A 23 14.86 10.41 37.62
C THR A 23 13.77 9.37 37.35
N ILE A 24 13.24 8.74 38.41
CA ILE A 24 12.10 7.80 38.30
C ILE A 24 10.90 8.52 37.68
N LEU A 25 10.63 9.75 38.11
CA LEU A 25 9.53 10.56 37.58
C LEU A 25 9.72 10.83 36.07
N VAL A 26 10.93 11.23 35.65
CA VAL A 26 11.23 11.48 34.23
C VAL A 26 11.06 10.21 33.41
N PHE A 27 11.66 9.08 33.82
CA PHE A 27 11.49 7.82 33.09
C PHE A 27 10.04 7.34 33.04
N ALA A 28 9.29 7.47 34.13
CA ALA A 28 7.87 7.12 34.15
C ALA A 28 7.07 7.97 33.15
N ILE A 29 7.34 9.28 33.08
CA ILE A 29 6.70 10.19 32.13
C ILE A 29 7.08 9.83 30.69
N THR A 30 8.37 9.61 30.40
CA THR A 30 8.83 9.24 29.05
C THR A 30 8.25 7.91 28.59
N ILE A 31 8.28 6.87 29.44
CA ILE A 31 7.69 5.55 29.13
C ILE A 31 6.19 5.69 28.91
N PHE A 32 5.49 6.49 29.74
CA PHE A 32 4.07 6.75 29.55
C PHE A 32 3.78 7.36 28.18
N PHE A 33 4.53 8.39 27.77
CA PHE A 33 4.34 9.02 26.46
C PHE A 33 4.70 8.09 25.29
N ILE A 34 5.81 7.35 25.38
CA ILE A 34 6.20 6.37 24.34
C ILE A 34 5.13 5.28 24.21
N ALA A 35 4.70 4.70 25.33
CA ALA A 35 3.70 3.63 25.33
C ALA A 35 2.34 4.14 24.83
N LYS A 36 1.90 5.32 25.31
CA LYS A 36 0.66 5.95 24.87
C LYS A 36 0.68 6.24 23.37
N TYR A 37 1.72 6.92 22.87
CA TYR A 37 1.80 7.31 21.46
C TYR A 37 1.97 6.10 20.54
N SER A 38 2.77 5.11 20.95
CA SER A 38 2.92 3.86 20.18
C SER A 38 1.62 3.06 20.12
N TYR A 39 0.86 3.01 21.22
CA TYR A 39 -0.43 2.33 21.26
C TYR A 39 -1.49 3.06 20.42
N GLU A 40 -1.62 4.38 20.60
CA GLU A 40 -2.55 5.22 19.83
C GLU A 40 -2.24 5.15 18.32
N THR A 41 -0.96 5.24 17.95
CA THR A 41 -0.52 5.14 16.55
C THR A 41 -0.81 3.75 15.98
N ALA A 42 -0.38 2.67 16.66
CA ALA A 42 -0.63 1.31 16.19
C ALA A 42 -2.13 1.02 16.05
N GLN A 43 -2.95 1.48 17.00
CA GLN A 43 -4.39 1.34 16.92
C GLN A 43 -5.00 2.15 15.77
N SER A 44 -4.61 3.42 15.60
CA SER A 44 -5.12 4.26 14.51
C SER A 44 -4.74 3.69 13.15
N SER A 45 -3.46 3.35 12.96
CA SER A 45 -2.97 2.75 11.72
C SER A 45 -3.64 1.41 11.41
N ALA A 46 -3.86 0.56 12.41
CA ALA A 46 -4.56 -0.70 12.19
C ALA A 46 -6.02 -0.50 11.78
N LYS A 47 -6.74 0.44 12.43
CA LYS A 47 -8.13 0.77 12.08
C LYS A 47 -8.24 1.34 10.67
N GLU A 48 -7.33 2.23 10.30
CA GLU A 48 -7.26 2.82 8.96
C GLU A 48 -6.90 1.77 7.89
N TYR A 49 -5.89 0.94 8.15
CA TYR A 49 -5.52 -0.17 7.27
C TYR A 49 -6.69 -1.13 7.02
N VAL A 50 -7.39 -1.54 8.08
CA VAL A 50 -8.55 -2.43 7.99
C VAL A 50 -9.70 -1.76 7.22
N LYS A 51 -9.94 -0.46 7.43
CA LYS A 51 -10.96 0.32 6.71
C LYS A 51 -10.67 0.41 5.21
N GLU A 52 -9.44 0.77 4.84
CA GLU A 52 -9.00 0.86 3.44
C GLU A 52 -9.07 -0.51 2.75
N MET A 53 -8.60 -1.55 3.44
CA MET A 53 -8.66 -2.92 2.93
C MET A 53 -10.12 -3.38 2.74
N SER A 54 -11.00 -3.11 3.70
CA SER A 54 -12.43 -3.45 3.61
C SER A 54 -13.11 -2.71 2.47
N SER A 55 -12.80 -1.43 2.28
CA SER A 55 -13.33 -0.63 1.17
C SER A 55 -12.86 -1.17 -0.19
N SER A 56 -11.58 -1.55 -0.31
CA SER A 56 -11.03 -2.15 -1.52
C SER A 56 -11.70 -3.49 -1.87
N PHE A 57 -11.88 -4.39 -0.89
CA PHE A 57 -12.52 -5.68 -1.13
C PHE A 57 -14.02 -5.56 -1.37
N ALA A 58 -14.71 -4.70 -0.63
CA ALA A 58 -16.12 -4.39 -0.88
C ALA A 58 -16.32 -3.90 -2.31
N GLY A 59 -15.48 -2.97 -2.79
CA GLY A 59 -15.55 -2.47 -4.16
C GLY A 59 -15.31 -3.55 -5.23
N LYS A 60 -14.46 -4.55 -4.96
CA LYS A 60 -14.27 -5.70 -5.87
C LYS A 60 -15.50 -6.59 -5.93
N VAL A 61 -16.05 -6.97 -4.78
CA VAL A 61 -17.28 -7.79 -4.70
C VAL A 61 -18.45 -7.05 -5.33
N GLU A 62 -18.61 -5.77 -4.99
CA GLU A 62 -19.61 -4.89 -5.58
C GLU A 62 -19.48 -4.83 -7.10
N GLY A 63 -18.26 -4.66 -7.63
CA GLY A 63 -17.99 -4.64 -9.07
C GLY A 63 -18.44 -5.91 -9.79
N GLU A 64 -18.09 -7.09 -9.25
CA GLU A 64 -18.47 -8.38 -9.84
C GLU A 64 -20.00 -8.62 -9.80
N VAL A 65 -20.64 -8.29 -8.68
CA VAL A 65 -22.10 -8.44 -8.54
C VAL A 65 -22.84 -7.42 -9.42
N ASN A 66 -22.37 -6.17 -9.49
CA ASN A 66 -22.98 -5.15 -10.32
C ASN A 66 -22.77 -5.42 -11.82
N LEU A 67 -21.66 -6.04 -12.21
CA LEU A 67 -21.48 -6.54 -13.58
C LEU A 67 -22.53 -7.62 -13.90
N SER A 68 -22.75 -8.57 -12.98
CA SER A 68 -23.80 -9.60 -13.11
C SER A 68 -25.19 -8.97 -13.25
N VAL A 69 -25.50 -7.95 -12.46
CA VAL A 69 -26.75 -7.18 -12.56
C VAL A 69 -26.92 -6.55 -13.95
N LYS A 70 -25.88 -5.88 -14.47
CA LYS A 70 -25.92 -5.23 -15.79
C LYS A 70 -26.18 -6.22 -16.92
N ILE A 71 -25.59 -7.42 -16.83
CA ILE A 71 -25.81 -8.50 -17.81
C ILE A 71 -27.28 -8.94 -17.80
N VAL A 72 -27.86 -9.18 -16.62
CA VAL A 72 -29.28 -9.56 -16.49
C VAL A 72 -30.20 -8.44 -16.98
N GLN A 73 -29.85 -7.17 -16.73
CA GLN A 73 -30.58 -6.02 -17.27
C GLN A 73 -30.55 -5.96 -18.80
N ALA A 74 -29.38 -6.19 -19.42
CA ALA A 74 -29.25 -6.23 -20.88
C ALA A 74 -30.06 -7.38 -21.50
N LEU A 75 -30.01 -8.57 -20.88
CA LEU A 75 -30.82 -9.72 -21.27
C LEU A 75 -32.31 -9.43 -21.14
N ARG A 76 -32.72 -8.84 -20.00
CA ARG A 76 -34.09 -8.41 -19.78
C ARG A 76 -34.54 -7.42 -20.85
N SER A 77 -33.72 -6.43 -21.21
CA SER A 77 -34.07 -5.47 -22.28
C SER A 77 -34.31 -6.17 -23.61
N LYS A 78 -33.46 -7.14 -24.00
CA LYS A 78 -33.65 -7.91 -25.23
C LYS A 78 -34.95 -8.74 -25.21
N PHE A 79 -35.25 -9.41 -24.10
CA PHE A 79 -36.45 -10.23 -23.96
C PHE A 79 -37.71 -9.36 -23.88
N GLN A 80 -37.66 -8.26 -23.13
CA GLN A 80 -38.74 -7.29 -23.03
C GLN A 80 -39.09 -6.66 -24.39
N GLU A 81 -38.08 -6.35 -25.20
CA GLU A 81 -38.26 -5.80 -26.54
C GLU A 81 -39.00 -6.77 -27.47
N ALA A 82 -38.67 -8.06 -27.40
CA ALA A 82 -39.36 -9.11 -28.14
C ALA A 82 -40.82 -9.26 -27.69
N ILE A 83 -41.09 -9.18 -26.37
CA ILE A 83 -42.44 -9.24 -25.80
C ILE A 83 -43.29 -8.04 -26.25
N ASN A 84 -42.73 -6.83 -26.22
CA ASN A 84 -43.45 -5.60 -26.59
C ASN A 84 -43.88 -5.58 -28.07
N HIS A 85 -43.17 -6.29 -28.94
CA HIS A 85 -43.43 -6.33 -30.39
C HIS A 85 -44.01 -7.67 -30.87
N ASP A 86 -44.46 -8.53 -29.95
CA ASP A 86 -44.97 -9.87 -30.27
C ASP A 86 -44.02 -10.71 -31.15
N LYS A 87 -42.70 -10.47 -31.00
CA LYS A 87 -41.67 -11.11 -31.81
C LYS A 87 -41.18 -12.39 -31.13
N LYS A 88 -41.26 -13.50 -31.87
CA LYS A 88 -40.63 -14.77 -31.46
C LYS A 88 -39.11 -14.70 -31.55
N LEU A 89 -38.44 -15.22 -30.53
CA LEU A 89 -36.99 -15.42 -30.54
C LEU A 89 -36.65 -16.80 -31.13
N HIS A 90 -35.45 -16.94 -31.71
CA HIS A 90 -34.96 -18.21 -32.24
C HIS A 90 -34.21 -19.00 -31.16
N GLU A 91 -34.57 -20.28 -31.02
CA GLU A 91 -34.09 -21.18 -29.97
C GLU A 91 -32.55 -21.34 -30.00
N LYS A 92 -32.00 -21.69 -31.16
CA LYS A 92 -30.55 -21.89 -31.37
C LYS A 92 -29.73 -20.62 -31.12
N GLU A 93 -30.19 -19.49 -31.64
CA GLU A 93 -29.52 -18.19 -31.47
C GLU A 93 -29.54 -17.74 -30.02
N THR A 94 -30.65 -17.99 -29.32
CA THR A 94 -30.78 -17.67 -27.89
C THR A 94 -29.82 -18.51 -27.07
N ILE A 95 -29.74 -19.83 -27.30
CA ILE A 95 -28.79 -20.71 -26.63
C ILE A 95 -27.34 -20.26 -26.89
N ALA A 96 -27.00 -19.95 -28.14
CA ALA A 96 -25.65 -19.49 -28.50
C ALA A 96 -25.29 -18.19 -27.77
N MET A 97 -26.20 -17.22 -27.76
CA MET A 97 -26.01 -15.95 -27.04
C MET A 97 -25.80 -16.18 -25.53
N LEU A 98 -26.68 -16.95 -24.89
CA LEU A 98 -26.60 -17.23 -23.45
C LEU A 98 -25.33 -18.00 -23.09
N SER A 99 -24.93 -18.94 -23.95
CA SER A 99 -23.69 -19.70 -23.76
C SER A 99 -22.44 -18.82 -23.91
N SER A 100 -22.44 -17.85 -24.83
CA SER A 100 -21.35 -16.87 -24.99
C SER A 100 -21.25 -15.97 -23.76
N ILE A 101 -22.39 -15.42 -23.30
CA ILE A 101 -22.45 -14.58 -22.10
C ILE A 101 -21.90 -15.35 -20.90
N LEU A 102 -22.34 -16.59 -20.68
CA LEU A 102 -21.85 -17.38 -19.57
C LEU A 102 -20.37 -17.77 -19.72
N SER A 103 -19.88 -17.98 -20.94
CA SER A 103 -18.45 -18.28 -21.19
C SER A 103 -17.53 -17.09 -20.89
N GLU A 104 -17.98 -15.87 -21.18
CA GLU A 104 -17.21 -14.63 -20.97
C GLU A 104 -17.32 -14.08 -19.54
N ASN A 105 -18.25 -14.59 -18.72
CA ASN A 105 -18.56 -14.07 -17.39
C ASN A 105 -18.46 -15.17 -16.33
N GLU A 106 -17.26 -15.39 -15.79
CA GLU A 106 -16.99 -16.45 -14.79
C GLU A 106 -17.74 -16.28 -13.47
N GLN A 107 -18.11 -15.05 -13.13
CA GLN A 107 -18.90 -14.72 -11.94
C GLN A 107 -20.34 -15.25 -12.01
N LEU A 108 -20.86 -15.49 -13.21
CA LEU A 108 -22.17 -16.10 -13.42
C LEU A 108 -22.06 -17.62 -13.39
N LEU A 109 -22.98 -18.24 -12.66
CA LEU A 109 -23.13 -19.68 -12.55
C LEU A 109 -24.10 -20.22 -13.59
N GLY A 110 -25.21 -19.52 -13.83
CA GLY A 110 -26.21 -19.91 -14.82
C GLY A 110 -27.13 -18.77 -15.19
N ILE A 111 -27.87 -18.96 -16.29
CA ILE A 111 -28.83 -18.02 -16.84
C ILE A 111 -30.08 -18.80 -17.23
N TRP A 112 -31.24 -18.26 -16.90
CA TRP A 112 -32.54 -18.88 -17.13
C TRP A 112 -33.63 -17.81 -17.29
N TRP A 113 -34.79 -18.26 -17.76
CA TRP A 113 -36.03 -17.50 -17.68
C TRP A 113 -37.19 -18.44 -17.38
N GLY A 114 -38.32 -17.88 -16.99
CA GLY A 114 -39.55 -18.64 -16.83
C GLY A 114 -40.74 -17.77 -17.18
N MET A 115 -41.62 -18.29 -18.03
CA MET A 115 -42.80 -17.58 -18.51
C MET A 115 -44.07 -18.19 -17.95
N LYS A 116 -45.01 -17.33 -17.55
CA LYS A 116 -46.36 -17.75 -17.17
C LYS A 116 -47.11 -18.35 -18.36
N ASP A 117 -46.86 -17.82 -19.55
CA ASP A 117 -47.32 -18.37 -20.82
C ASP A 117 -46.12 -18.68 -21.71
N LYS A 118 -45.85 -19.97 -21.88
CA LYS A 118 -44.75 -20.52 -22.69
C LYS A 118 -44.83 -20.15 -24.17
N THR A 119 -45.96 -19.64 -24.63
CA THR A 119 -46.19 -19.20 -26.01
C THR A 119 -45.95 -17.70 -26.21
N ILE A 120 -45.34 -16.98 -25.26
CA ILE A 120 -45.00 -15.57 -25.47
C ILE A 120 -43.72 -15.44 -26.31
N LEU A 121 -42.58 -15.92 -25.81
CA LEU A 121 -41.27 -15.70 -26.44
C LEU A 121 -40.88 -16.73 -27.50
N PHE A 122 -41.32 -17.97 -27.32
CA PHE A 122 -40.93 -19.11 -28.17
C PHE A 122 -42.16 -19.93 -28.57
N ASN A 123 -41.96 -20.91 -29.45
CA ASN A 123 -42.97 -21.93 -29.73
C ASN A 123 -42.75 -23.10 -28.75
N PRO A 124 -43.83 -23.66 -28.16
CA PRO A 124 -43.71 -24.81 -27.27
C PRO A 124 -43.24 -26.04 -28.04
N LYS A 125 -42.68 -27.03 -27.32
CA LYS A 125 -42.21 -28.30 -27.92
C LYS A 125 -43.34 -28.95 -28.72
N GLN A 126 -43.11 -29.19 -30.02
CA GLN A 126 -44.03 -29.91 -30.89
C GLN A 126 -43.75 -31.42 -30.82
N GLU A 127 -44.82 -32.24 -30.87
CA GLU A 127 -44.69 -33.70 -30.97
C GLU A 127 -43.96 -34.07 -32.27
N GLY A 128 -42.92 -34.91 -32.18
CA GLY A 128 -42.15 -35.40 -33.33
C GLY A 128 -40.92 -34.56 -33.72
N VAL A 129 -40.59 -33.47 -33.02
CA VAL A 129 -39.36 -32.70 -33.24
C VAL A 129 -38.18 -33.30 -32.46
N ASP A 130 -37.10 -33.64 -33.17
CA ASP A 130 -35.83 -34.14 -32.59
C ASP A 130 -35.01 -32.98 -31.99
N ALA A 131 -35.46 -32.50 -30.83
CA ALA A 131 -34.75 -31.49 -30.04
C ALA A 131 -34.37 -32.06 -28.66
N PRO A 132 -33.15 -31.77 -28.15
CA PRO A 132 -32.70 -32.31 -26.86
C PRO A 132 -33.64 -31.96 -25.71
N GLU A 133 -33.87 -32.90 -24.78
CA GLU A 133 -34.71 -32.65 -23.60
C GLU A 133 -34.17 -31.51 -22.73
N SER A 134 -32.86 -31.24 -22.76
CA SER A 134 -32.25 -30.13 -22.02
C SER A 134 -32.67 -28.74 -22.51
N TRP A 135 -33.35 -28.64 -23.66
CA TRP A 135 -33.87 -27.37 -24.19
C TRP A 135 -35.23 -26.99 -23.62
N TYR A 136 -35.94 -27.95 -23.02
CA TYR A 136 -37.31 -27.75 -22.59
C TYR A 136 -37.50 -28.15 -21.14
N THR A 137 -38.36 -27.42 -20.44
CA THR A 137 -38.93 -27.82 -19.15
C THR A 137 -39.79 -29.08 -19.32
N LYS A 138 -40.26 -29.68 -18.22
CA LYS A 138 -41.10 -30.89 -18.29
C LYS A 138 -42.47 -30.60 -18.87
N ASP A 139 -42.98 -29.39 -18.66
CA ASP A 139 -44.24 -28.91 -19.25
C ASP A 139 -44.11 -28.40 -20.69
N GLY A 140 -42.91 -28.46 -21.30
CA GLY A 140 -42.65 -28.19 -22.71
C GLY A 140 -42.44 -26.72 -23.09
N GLU A 141 -42.13 -25.85 -22.13
CA GLU A 141 -41.61 -24.50 -22.38
C GLU A 141 -40.16 -24.60 -22.90
N PHE A 142 -39.83 -23.85 -23.96
CA PHE A 142 -38.44 -23.64 -24.34
C PHE A 142 -37.80 -22.70 -23.32
N SER A 143 -37.08 -23.28 -22.36
CA SER A 143 -36.30 -22.58 -21.33
C SER A 143 -35.15 -23.48 -20.85
N PRO A 144 -34.09 -23.65 -21.66
CA PRO A 144 -32.89 -24.35 -21.20
C PRO A 144 -32.26 -23.64 -20.01
N TYR A 145 -31.84 -24.41 -19.02
CA TYR A 145 -30.95 -23.89 -17.99
C TYR A 145 -29.51 -23.92 -18.50
N VAL A 146 -28.99 -22.75 -18.92
CA VAL A 146 -27.61 -22.60 -19.37
C VAL A 146 -26.75 -22.35 -18.14
N THR A 147 -25.92 -23.31 -17.76
CA THR A 147 -25.22 -23.30 -16.47
C THR A 147 -23.80 -23.84 -16.58
N ARG A 148 -22.96 -23.58 -15.57
CA ARG A 148 -21.60 -24.08 -15.50
C ARG A 148 -21.54 -25.34 -14.63
N ALA A 149 -21.11 -26.44 -15.23
CA ALA A 149 -20.82 -27.69 -14.52
C ALA A 149 -19.38 -28.13 -14.79
N LYS A 150 -18.62 -28.43 -13.73
CA LYS A 150 -17.20 -28.86 -13.82
C LYS A 150 -16.34 -27.93 -14.69
N GLY A 151 -16.59 -26.62 -14.62
CA GLY A 151 -15.84 -25.59 -15.37
C GLY A 151 -16.27 -25.40 -16.82
N LYS A 152 -17.24 -26.16 -17.35
CA LYS A 152 -17.74 -26.03 -18.72
C LYS A 152 -19.18 -25.51 -18.74
N VAL A 153 -19.51 -24.74 -19.77
CA VAL A 153 -20.91 -24.35 -20.05
C VAL A 153 -21.66 -25.56 -20.58
N VAL A 154 -22.79 -25.87 -19.96
CA VAL A 154 -23.67 -27.00 -20.28
C VAL A 154 -25.12 -26.55 -20.27
N LEU A 155 -25.98 -27.29 -21.00
CA LEU A 155 -27.43 -27.12 -20.92
C LEU A 155 -28.02 -28.21 -20.03
N GLN A 156 -28.84 -27.80 -19.06
CA GLN A 156 -29.62 -28.70 -18.22
C GLN A 156 -31.11 -28.39 -18.39
N GLN A 157 -31.97 -29.38 -18.15
CA GLN A 157 -33.41 -29.16 -18.11
C GLN A 157 -33.75 -28.23 -16.93
N SER A 158 -34.41 -27.10 -17.22
CA SER A 158 -34.84 -26.14 -16.19
C SER A 158 -36.05 -26.64 -15.40
N ALA A 159 -36.30 -26.03 -14.24
CA ALA A 159 -37.51 -26.26 -13.48
C ALA A 159 -38.73 -25.63 -14.18
N ASP A 160 -39.90 -26.27 -14.05
CA ASP A 160 -41.15 -25.72 -14.57
C ASP A 160 -41.48 -24.39 -13.87
N TYR A 161 -42.19 -23.51 -14.60
CA TYR A 161 -42.61 -22.22 -14.07
C TYR A 161 -43.49 -22.39 -12.83
N ASN A 162 -43.06 -21.84 -11.69
CA ASN A 162 -43.80 -21.90 -10.44
C ASN A 162 -43.60 -20.61 -9.63
N GLU A 163 -44.69 -19.88 -9.41
CA GLU A 163 -44.69 -18.61 -8.68
C GLU A 163 -44.36 -18.75 -7.19
N GLU A 164 -44.34 -19.96 -6.63
CA GLU A 164 -43.87 -20.21 -5.25
C GLU A 164 -42.35 -20.34 -5.15
N ASN A 165 -41.64 -20.54 -6.26
CA ASN A 165 -40.18 -20.58 -6.25
C ASN A 165 -39.62 -19.19 -5.92
N GLY A 166 -38.72 -19.11 -4.94
CA GLY A 166 -38.19 -17.83 -4.45
C GLY A 166 -37.54 -16.94 -5.52
N TRP A 167 -36.92 -17.56 -6.54
CA TRP A 167 -36.32 -16.87 -7.68
C TRP A 167 -37.34 -16.33 -8.71
N ILE A 168 -38.61 -16.72 -8.64
CA ILE A 168 -39.72 -16.16 -9.43
C ILE A 168 -40.57 -15.23 -8.56
N LYS A 169 -40.94 -15.69 -7.36
CA LYS A 169 -41.75 -14.97 -6.38
C LYS A 169 -41.15 -13.61 -6.02
N GLY A 170 -39.86 -13.61 -5.67
CA GLY A 170 -39.16 -12.41 -5.21
C GLY A 170 -39.18 -11.26 -6.23
N PRO A 171 -38.67 -11.48 -7.46
CA PRO A 171 -38.73 -10.46 -8.52
C PRO A 171 -40.17 -10.05 -8.89
N LYS A 172 -41.12 -10.98 -8.88
CA LYS A 172 -42.54 -10.70 -9.15
C LYS A 172 -43.13 -9.76 -8.10
N GLU A 173 -43.00 -10.08 -6.82
CA GLU A 173 -43.54 -9.28 -5.71
C GLU A 173 -42.84 -7.94 -5.57
N ALA A 174 -41.52 -7.90 -5.81
CA ALA A 174 -40.76 -6.65 -5.80
C ALA A 174 -41.12 -5.74 -6.98
N GLY A 175 -41.56 -6.30 -8.11
CA GLY A 175 -41.88 -5.58 -9.34
C GLY A 175 -40.66 -4.96 -10.06
N LYS A 176 -39.45 -5.19 -9.54
CA LYS A 176 -38.17 -4.63 -9.99
C LYS A 176 -37.06 -5.66 -9.85
N LEU A 177 -35.81 -5.25 -10.16
CA LEU A 177 -34.64 -6.09 -9.92
C LEU A 177 -34.59 -6.57 -8.47
N PHE A 178 -34.39 -7.86 -8.28
CA PHE A 178 -34.41 -8.51 -6.98
C PHE A 178 -33.29 -9.54 -6.90
N ILE A 179 -32.62 -9.59 -5.74
CA ILE A 179 -31.65 -10.64 -5.42
C ILE A 179 -32.22 -11.54 -4.34
N THR A 180 -32.22 -12.86 -4.58
CA THR A 180 -32.76 -13.82 -3.61
C THR A 180 -31.84 -13.98 -2.41
N LYS A 181 -32.45 -14.41 -1.29
CA LYS A 181 -31.70 -15.09 -0.22
C LYS A 181 -30.89 -16.25 -0.83
N PRO A 182 -29.68 -16.54 -0.33
CA PRO A 182 -28.90 -17.70 -0.73
C PRO A 182 -29.70 -19.00 -0.53
N TYR A 183 -29.60 -19.91 -1.49
CA TYR A 183 -30.19 -21.23 -1.40
C TYR A 183 -29.29 -22.29 -2.05
N LEU A 184 -29.50 -23.55 -1.65
CA LEU A 184 -28.80 -24.69 -2.24
C LEU A 184 -29.59 -25.22 -3.42
N TYR A 185 -28.95 -25.33 -4.58
CA TYR A 185 -29.55 -25.91 -5.77
C TYR A 185 -28.66 -27.01 -6.38
N PRO A 186 -29.23 -28.13 -6.84
CA PRO A 186 -28.46 -29.21 -7.43
C PRO A 186 -28.04 -28.87 -8.87
N ILE A 187 -26.73 -28.79 -9.13
CA ILE A 187 -26.15 -28.69 -10.48
C ILE A 187 -25.27 -29.92 -10.70
N ASP A 188 -25.55 -30.72 -11.74
CA ASP A 188 -24.81 -31.97 -12.05
C ASP A 188 -24.66 -32.89 -10.82
N GLY A 189 -25.74 -33.02 -10.03
CA GLY A 189 -25.80 -33.87 -8.82
C GLY A 189 -25.11 -33.29 -7.57
N LYS A 190 -24.51 -32.10 -7.64
CA LYS A 190 -23.90 -31.42 -6.48
C LYS A 190 -24.74 -30.24 -6.03
N LYS A 191 -24.98 -30.12 -4.72
CA LYS A 191 -25.62 -28.93 -4.14
C LYS A 191 -24.64 -27.77 -4.15
N VAL A 192 -24.97 -26.70 -4.86
CA VAL A 192 -24.19 -25.45 -4.94
C VAL A 192 -24.95 -24.35 -4.21
N LEU A 193 -24.26 -23.59 -3.37
CA LEU A 193 -24.82 -22.42 -2.70
C LEU A 193 -24.77 -21.22 -3.66
N MET A 194 -25.93 -20.65 -3.96
CA MET A 194 -26.06 -19.57 -4.94
C MET A 194 -27.13 -18.55 -4.54
N SER A 195 -27.06 -17.37 -5.14
CA SER A 195 -28.14 -16.39 -5.15
C SER A 195 -28.56 -16.10 -6.58
N THR A 196 -29.82 -15.74 -6.78
CA THR A 196 -30.35 -15.39 -8.09
C THR A 196 -30.63 -13.90 -8.18
N ILE A 197 -30.14 -13.29 -9.24
CA ILE A 197 -30.53 -11.94 -9.67
C ILE A 197 -31.66 -12.12 -10.68
N GLY A 198 -32.86 -11.67 -10.34
CA GLY A 198 -34.05 -11.80 -11.18
C GLY A 198 -34.70 -10.45 -11.48
N ILE A 199 -35.24 -10.31 -12.69
CA ILE A 199 -35.97 -9.12 -13.14
C ILE A 199 -37.30 -9.55 -13.78
N PRO A 200 -38.44 -8.97 -13.36
CA PRO A 200 -39.73 -9.28 -13.96
C PRO A 200 -39.87 -8.76 -15.39
N LEU A 201 -40.62 -9.50 -16.20
CA LEU A 201 -41.02 -9.19 -17.56
C LEU A 201 -42.52 -8.88 -17.60
N TYR A 202 -42.89 -7.90 -18.42
CA TYR A 202 -44.28 -7.44 -18.53
C TYR A 202 -44.77 -7.44 -19.97
N LYS A 203 -46.08 -7.65 -20.18
CA LYS A 203 -46.76 -7.43 -21.46
C LYS A 203 -48.02 -6.61 -21.19
N ASP A 204 -48.17 -5.47 -21.85
CA ASP A 204 -49.30 -4.55 -21.65
C ASP A 204 -49.54 -4.18 -20.16
N GLY A 205 -48.45 -4.00 -19.41
CA GLY A 205 -48.49 -3.73 -17.96
C GLY A 205 -48.76 -4.94 -17.06
N ASN A 206 -49.08 -6.12 -17.62
CA ASN A 206 -49.29 -7.35 -16.87
C ASN A 206 -48.00 -8.15 -16.74
N TYR A 207 -47.73 -8.70 -15.56
CA TYR A 207 -46.58 -9.57 -15.34
C TYR A 207 -46.73 -10.89 -16.12
N VAL A 208 -45.68 -11.26 -16.87
CA VAL A 208 -45.68 -12.44 -17.76
C VAL A 208 -44.55 -13.43 -17.52
N GLY A 209 -43.55 -13.07 -16.71
CA GLY A 209 -42.42 -13.96 -16.43
C GLY A 209 -41.27 -13.27 -15.72
N VAL A 210 -40.18 -14.01 -15.51
CA VAL A 210 -38.93 -13.52 -14.93
C VAL A 210 -37.77 -14.02 -15.78
N ILE A 211 -36.76 -13.18 -15.93
CA ILE A 211 -35.43 -13.59 -16.41
C ILE A 211 -34.42 -13.38 -15.30
N GLY A 212 -33.47 -14.30 -15.18
CA GLY A 212 -32.48 -14.23 -14.12
C GLY A 212 -31.17 -14.92 -14.44
N ALA A 213 -30.19 -14.63 -13.59
CA ALA A 213 -28.93 -15.34 -13.57
C ALA A 213 -28.53 -15.66 -12.13
N GLU A 214 -27.84 -16.79 -11.94
CA GLU A 214 -27.27 -17.13 -10.64
C GLU A 214 -25.82 -16.71 -10.52
N ILE A 215 -25.44 -16.33 -9.32
CA ILE A 215 -24.05 -16.12 -8.91
C ILE A 215 -23.64 -17.25 -7.97
N ALA A 216 -22.51 -17.89 -8.28
CA ALA A 216 -21.93 -18.90 -7.40
C ALA A 216 -21.29 -18.19 -6.20
N LEU A 217 -21.72 -18.51 -4.99
CA LEU A 217 -21.19 -17.86 -3.79
C LEU A 217 -19.79 -18.37 -3.41
N ASP A 218 -19.39 -19.54 -3.92
CA ASP A 218 -18.06 -20.12 -3.73
C ASP A 218 -16.91 -19.21 -4.20
N THR A 219 -17.14 -18.35 -5.21
CA THR A 219 -16.14 -17.38 -5.70
C THR A 219 -15.84 -16.34 -4.63
N PHE A 220 -16.86 -15.85 -3.93
CA PHE A 220 -16.71 -14.91 -2.81
C PHE A 220 -16.13 -15.57 -1.56
N VAL A 221 -16.42 -16.86 -1.33
CA VAL A 221 -15.75 -17.66 -0.28
C VAL A 221 -14.24 -17.70 -0.52
N LYS A 222 -13.80 -17.93 -1.77
CA LYS A 222 -12.35 -17.92 -2.09
C LYS A 222 -11.76 -16.54 -1.86
N LEU A 223 -12.45 -15.48 -2.27
CA LEU A 223 -12.01 -14.11 -2.04
C LEU A 223 -11.83 -13.82 -0.55
N SER A 224 -12.80 -14.20 0.29
CA SER A 224 -12.74 -13.99 1.74
C SER A 224 -11.67 -14.83 2.46
N SER A 225 -11.35 -16.00 1.89
CA SER A 225 -10.38 -16.96 2.45
C SER A 225 -8.93 -16.74 2.00
N SER A 226 -8.73 -16.04 0.88
CA SER A 226 -7.43 -15.91 0.22
C SER A 226 -6.46 -14.95 0.90
N LYS A 227 -6.94 -14.06 1.78
CA LYS A 227 -6.15 -12.98 2.38
C LYS A 227 -6.17 -13.06 3.90
N LYS A 228 -5.01 -13.32 4.47
CA LYS A 228 -4.76 -13.19 5.92
C LYS A 228 -4.67 -11.71 6.28
N VAL A 229 -5.35 -11.33 7.35
CA VAL A 229 -5.26 -10.00 7.96
C VAL A 229 -4.39 -10.16 9.19
N TYR A 230 -3.15 -9.70 9.13
CA TYR A 230 -2.10 -10.11 10.09
C TYR A 230 -1.92 -11.64 10.11
N GLU A 231 -1.79 -12.27 11.27
CA GLU A 231 -1.55 -13.72 11.37
C GLU A 231 -2.86 -14.52 11.42
N THR A 232 -3.82 -14.08 12.23
CA THR A 232 -5.08 -14.81 12.47
C THR A 232 -6.35 -14.01 12.14
N GLY A 233 -6.23 -12.74 11.77
CA GLY A 233 -7.35 -11.96 11.26
C GLY A 233 -7.85 -12.51 9.93
N TYR A 234 -9.15 -12.32 9.69
CA TYR A 234 -9.83 -12.86 8.52
C TYR A 234 -10.96 -11.94 8.08
N THR A 235 -11.53 -12.28 6.93
CA THR A 235 -12.64 -11.54 6.33
C THR A 235 -13.85 -12.45 6.13
N PHE A 236 -15.04 -11.87 6.09
CA PHE A 236 -16.26 -12.59 5.75
C PHE A 236 -17.27 -11.66 5.09
N LEU A 237 -18.22 -12.24 4.35
CA LEU A 237 -19.23 -11.53 3.58
C LEU A 237 -20.62 -11.92 4.07
N LEU A 238 -21.48 -10.93 4.24
CA LEU A 238 -22.89 -11.09 4.61
C LEU A 238 -23.80 -10.54 3.51
N ASP A 239 -24.93 -11.21 3.28
CA ASP A 239 -26.01 -10.64 2.49
C ASP A 239 -26.83 -9.62 3.30
N HIS A 240 -27.85 -9.06 2.66
CA HIS A 240 -28.79 -8.11 3.29
C HIS A 240 -29.55 -8.69 4.47
N TYR A 241 -29.78 -10.00 4.50
CA TYR A 241 -30.51 -10.68 5.55
C TYR A 241 -29.58 -11.16 6.68
N GLY A 242 -28.27 -10.92 6.57
CA GLY A 242 -27.27 -11.38 7.51
C GLY A 242 -26.86 -12.84 7.31
N ILE A 243 -27.16 -13.44 6.16
CA ILE A 243 -26.69 -14.77 5.78
C ILE A 243 -25.21 -14.69 5.42
N VAL A 244 -24.43 -15.62 5.96
CA VAL A 244 -22.99 -15.69 5.69
C VAL A 244 -22.75 -16.27 4.30
N LEU A 245 -22.24 -15.43 3.40
CA LEU A 245 -21.91 -15.76 2.01
C LEU A 245 -20.48 -16.29 1.84
N GLY A 246 -19.55 -15.79 2.65
CA GLY A 246 -18.14 -16.19 2.62
C GLY A 246 -17.55 -16.09 4.02
N HIS A 247 -16.90 -17.14 4.51
CA HIS A 247 -16.26 -17.18 5.82
C HIS A 247 -15.20 -18.30 5.85
N PRO A 248 -14.06 -18.14 6.57
CA PRO A 248 -13.03 -19.18 6.64
C PRO A 248 -13.54 -20.48 7.26
N ASN A 249 -14.39 -20.39 8.28
CA ASN A 249 -15.13 -21.53 8.80
C ASN A 249 -16.33 -21.85 7.90
N LYS A 250 -16.23 -22.96 7.16
CA LYS A 250 -17.26 -23.44 6.23
C LYS A 250 -18.58 -23.81 6.91
N GLU A 251 -18.58 -24.11 8.21
CA GLU A 251 -19.80 -24.44 8.96
C GLU A 251 -20.74 -23.24 9.14
N PHE A 252 -20.26 -22.03 8.89
CA PHE A 252 -21.06 -20.81 9.00
C PHE A 252 -21.75 -20.43 7.69
N LEU A 253 -21.29 -20.95 6.56
CA LEU A 253 -21.83 -20.62 5.23
C LEU A 253 -23.33 -20.98 5.16
N GLY A 254 -24.14 -20.02 4.69
CA GLY A 254 -25.58 -20.18 4.55
C GLY A 254 -26.38 -20.05 5.86
N LYS A 255 -25.73 -19.84 7.01
CA LYS A 255 -26.42 -19.56 8.29
C LYS A 255 -26.59 -18.07 8.52
N GLU A 256 -27.57 -17.70 9.34
CA GLU A 256 -27.71 -16.33 9.81
C GLU A 256 -26.57 -16.00 10.80
N ILE A 257 -25.92 -14.85 10.61
CA ILE A 257 -24.80 -14.43 11.48
C ILE A 257 -25.25 -14.28 12.94
N LEU A 258 -26.52 -13.91 13.18
CA LEU A 258 -27.07 -13.82 14.54
C LEU A 258 -27.27 -15.20 15.19
N GLU A 259 -27.52 -16.25 14.40
CA GLU A 259 -27.54 -17.61 14.93
C GLU A 259 -26.12 -18.04 15.34
N VAL A 260 -25.14 -17.82 14.46
CA VAL A 260 -23.72 -18.14 14.69
C VAL A 260 -23.17 -17.40 15.91
N THR A 261 -23.56 -16.14 16.09
CA THR A 261 -23.07 -15.26 17.16
C THR A 261 -23.95 -15.26 18.40
N LYS A 262 -24.97 -16.12 18.46
CA LYS A 262 -25.91 -16.24 19.60
C LYS A 262 -26.60 -14.91 19.95
N ASN A 263 -27.14 -14.23 18.93
CA ASN A 263 -27.94 -13.01 19.05
C ASN A 263 -27.21 -11.80 19.64
N ASP A 264 -25.91 -11.72 19.36
CA ASP A 264 -25.05 -10.67 19.89
C ASP A 264 -25.43 -9.25 19.46
N THR A 265 -25.33 -8.30 20.38
CA THR A 265 -25.75 -6.90 20.18
C THR A 265 -24.91 -6.15 19.14
N GLU A 266 -23.61 -6.42 19.04
CA GLU A 266 -22.74 -5.75 18.07
C GLU A 266 -23.08 -6.19 16.65
N TYR A 267 -23.30 -7.49 16.44
CA TYR A 267 -23.73 -8.03 15.15
C TYR A 267 -25.15 -7.58 14.77
N LYS A 268 -26.06 -7.41 15.74
CA LYS A 268 -27.38 -6.77 15.49
C LYS A 268 -27.23 -5.33 15.01
N THR A 269 -26.34 -4.57 15.65
CA THR A 269 -26.08 -3.17 15.29
C THR A 269 -25.43 -3.08 13.91
N LEU A 270 -24.47 -3.96 13.61
CA LEU A 270 -23.86 -4.09 12.30
C LEU A 270 -24.93 -4.31 11.23
N LEU A 271 -25.80 -5.33 11.38
CA LEU A 271 -26.84 -5.60 10.39
C LEU A 271 -27.81 -4.43 10.21
N SER A 272 -28.21 -3.79 11.32
CA SER A 272 -29.11 -2.64 11.24
C SER A 272 -28.50 -1.45 10.52
N LYS A 273 -27.19 -1.23 10.62
CA LYS A 273 -26.47 -0.16 9.92
C LYS A 273 -26.24 -0.52 8.46
N SER A 274 -25.77 -1.74 8.21
CA SER A 274 -25.57 -2.27 6.87
C SER A 274 -26.82 -2.19 6.00
N ASN A 275 -27.99 -2.48 6.57
CA ASN A 275 -29.26 -2.39 5.84
C ASN A 275 -29.67 -0.97 5.44
N LYS A 276 -29.04 0.06 6.02
CA LYS A 276 -29.19 1.47 5.65
C LYS A 276 -28.03 1.97 4.76
N GLY A 277 -27.10 1.09 4.38
CA GLY A 277 -25.88 1.45 3.66
C GLY A 277 -24.84 2.13 4.54
N GLU A 278 -24.93 2.02 5.87
CA GLU A 278 -23.99 2.63 6.80
C GLU A 278 -22.88 1.65 7.20
N ASP A 279 -21.64 2.13 7.19
CA ASP A 279 -20.50 1.39 7.72
C ASP A 279 -20.56 1.28 9.25
N SER A 280 -19.97 0.23 9.79
CA SER A 280 -19.88 0.04 11.23
C SER A 280 -18.54 -0.53 11.68
N SER A 281 -18.19 -0.28 12.93
CA SER A 281 -17.00 -0.87 13.54
C SER A 281 -17.17 -1.04 15.03
N PHE A 282 -16.58 -2.08 15.59
CA PHE A 282 -16.65 -2.41 17.01
C PHE A 282 -15.48 -3.30 17.42
N ASP A 283 -15.22 -3.39 18.72
CA ASP A 283 -14.22 -4.31 19.28
C ASP A 283 -14.91 -5.52 19.91
N LYS A 284 -14.48 -6.74 19.59
CA LYS A 284 -15.06 -7.96 20.13
C LYS A 284 -14.13 -9.16 20.10
N VAL A 285 -14.35 -10.11 21.00
CA VAL A 285 -13.77 -11.44 20.88
C VAL A 285 -14.37 -12.18 19.68
N SER A 286 -13.51 -12.65 18.79
CA SER A 286 -13.93 -13.40 17.61
C SER A 286 -14.49 -14.76 17.99
N VAL A 287 -15.66 -15.09 17.43
CA VAL A 287 -16.28 -16.42 17.55
C VAL A 287 -15.48 -17.52 16.86
N ASN A 288 -14.61 -17.16 15.90
CA ASN A 288 -13.80 -18.12 15.15
C ASN A 288 -12.40 -18.31 15.74
N THR A 289 -11.73 -17.22 16.16
CA THR A 289 -10.35 -17.29 16.67
C THR A 289 -10.23 -17.21 18.19
N GLY A 290 -11.27 -16.77 18.90
CA GLY A 290 -11.23 -16.54 20.35
C GLY A 290 -10.38 -15.33 20.78
N LYS A 291 -9.86 -14.53 19.84
CA LYS A 291 -9.04 -13.35 20.12
C LYS A 291 -9.87 -12.07 20.14
N GLU A 292 -9.54 -11.13 21.02
CA GLU A 292 -10.09 -9.78 20.98
C GLU A 292 -9.62 -9.08 19.70
N SER A 293 -10.57 -8.59 18.90
CA SER A 293 -10.33 -8.09 17.55
C SER A 293 -11.13 -6.81 17.30
N TYR A 294 -10.58 -5.93 16.46
CA TYR A 294 -11.30 -4.81 15.89
C TYR A 294 -12.00 -5.27 14.60
N TYR A 295 -13.31 -5.04 14.52
CA TYR A 295 -14.14 -5.34 13.36
C TYR A 295 -14.44 -4.05 12.59
N TYR A 296 -14.35 -4.10 11.27
CA TYR A 296 -14.85 -3.07 10.39
C TYR A 296 -15.71 -3.69 9.29
N ALA A 297 -16.93 -3.19 9.16
CA ALA A 297 -17.93 -3.66 8.22
C ALA A 297 -18.25 -2.55 7.24
N LYS A 298 -17.98 -2.82 5.96
CA LYS A 298 -18.26 -1.94 4.83
C LYS A 298 -19.53 -2.42 4.13
N ALA A 299 -20.56 -1.59 4.13
CA ALA A 299 -21.80 -1.88 3.40
C ALA A 299 -21.73 -1.33 1.97
N PHE A 300 -22.27 -2.07 1.02
CA PHE A 300 -22.38 -1.65 -0.38
C PHE A 300 -23.70 -2.12 -0.99
N GLU A 301 -24.28 -1.30 -1.86
CA GLU A 301 -25.57 -1.57 -2.48
C GLU A 301 -25.41 -2.39 -3.76
N ILE A 302 -26.31 -3.35 -3.97
CA ILE A 302 -26.37 -4.13 -5.20
C ILE A 302 -27.32 -3.46 -6.19
N GLY A 303 -26.81 -3.07 -7.35
CA GLY A 303 -27.63 -2.76 -8.53
C GLY A 303 -28.73 -1.71 -8.31
N ASN A 304 -28.54 -0.77 -7.36
CA ASN A 304 -29.53 0.22 -6.93
C ASN A 304 -30.87 -0.38 -6.45
N THR A 305 -30.81 -1.55 -5.82
CA THR A 305 -32.01 -2.30 -5.39
C THR A 305 -32.56 -1.90 -4.03
N GLY A 306 -31.75 -1.25 -3.20
CA GLY A 306 -31.91 -1.10 -1.76
C GLY A 306 -31.36 -2.27 -0.94
N TYR A 307 -30.92 -3.37 -1.58
CA TYR A 307 -30.27 -4.49 -0.90
C TYR A 307 -28.78 -4.21 -0.73
N HIS A 308 -28.34 -4.27 0.52
CA HIS A 308 -26.95 -4.01 0.90
C HIS A 308 -26.28 -5.32 1.31
N TRP A 309 -25.14 -5.62 0.69
CA TRP A 309 -24.24 -6.65 1.20
C TRP A 309 -23.17 -5.99 2.07
N THR A 310 -22.56 -6.78 2.95
CA THR A 310 -21.58 -6.26 3.91
C THR A 310 -20.32 -7.09 3.87
N PHE A 311 -19.21 -6.44 3.54
CA PHE A 311 -17.88 -7.03 3.68
C PHE A 311 -17.32 -6.68 5.06
N VAL A 312 -16.93 -7.70 5.82
CA VAL A 312 -16.44 -7.53 7.19
C VAL A 312 -15.01 -8.02 7.27
N ILE A 313 -14.15 -7.18 7.85
CA ILE A 313 -12.78 -7.53 8.19
C ILE A 313 -12.62 -7.47 9.71
N LEU A 314 -11.85 -8.39 10.28
CA LEU A 314 -11.36 -8.26 11.63
C LEU A 314 -9.84 -8.33 11.72
N ALA A 315 -9.28 -7.55 12.65
CA ALA A 315 -7.87 -7.55 13.01
C ALA A 315 -7.69 -7.84 14.51
N PRO A 316 -6.97 -8.90 14.91
CA PRO A 316 -6.69 -9.21 16.31
C PRO A 316 -5.85 -8.13 16.98
N LYS A 317 -6.27 -7.69 18.18
CA LYS A 317 -5.62 -6.59 18.91
C LYS A 317 -4.20 -6.91 19.33
N ASP A 318 -3.97 -8.12 19.82
CA ASP A 318 -2.66 -8.61 20.23
C ASP A 318 -1.64 -8.57 19.09
N GLU A 319 -2.07 -8.86 17.87
CA GLU A 319 -1.21 -8.91 16.68
C GLU A 319 -0.80 -7.51 16.22
N TYR A 320 -1.77 -6.60 15.99
CA TYR A 320 -1.42 -5.26 15.53
C TYR A 320 -0.80 -4.37 16.62
N LEU A 321 -0.98 -4.71 17.90
CA LEU A 321 -0.32 -4.02 19.03
C LEU A 321 1.00 -4.67 19.46
N ALA A 322 1.41 -5.80 18.85
CA ALA A 322 2.59 -6.54 19.28
C ALA A 322 3.84 -5.66 19.35
N LEU A 323 4.04 -4.79 18.34
CA LEU A 323 5.17 -3.85 18.30
C LEU A 323 5.08 -2.78 19.41
N ALA A 324 3.88 -2.24 19.68
CA ALA A 324 3.68 -1.25 20.75
C ALA A 324 3.93 -1.87 22.14
N ILE A 325 3.50 -3.11 22.34
CA ILE A 325 3.76 -3.89 23.57
C ILE A 325 5.25 -4.17 23.72
N PHE A 326 5.93 -4.56 22.64
CA PHE A 326 7.37 -4.76 22.62
C PHE A 326 8.13 -3.50 23.01
N LEU A 327 7.83 -2.36 22.37
CA LEU A 327 8.45 -1.06 22.68
C LEU A 327 8.27 -0.67 24.15
N ARG A 328 7.05 -0.81 24.69
CA ARG A 328 6.78 -0.58 26.12
C ARG A 328 7.67 -1.44 27.02
N ASN A 329 7.71 -2.75 26.77
CA ASN A 329 8.48 -3.68 27.60
C ASN A 329 9.99 -3.40 27.51
N PHE A 330 10.49 -3.11 26.30
CA PHE A 330 11.88 -2.72 26.08
C PHE A 330 12.24 -1.44 26.85
N SER A 331 11.40 -0.40 26.79
CA SER A 331 11.63 0.85 27.53
C SER A 331 11.63 0.67 29.05
N ILE A 332 10.79 -0.24 29.59
CA ILE A 332 10.79 -0.56 31.03
C ILE A 332 12.12 -1.22 31.44
N ILE A 333 12.61 -2.20 30.67
CA ILE A 333 13.87 -2.89 30.96
C ILE A 333 15.05 -1.91 30.88
N ALA A 334 15.09 -1.06 29.85
CA ALA A 334 16.14 -0.05 29.69
C ALA A 334 16.16 0.95 30.86
N ALA A 335 14.99 1.40 31.35
CA ALA A 335 14.91 2.32 32.49
C ALA A 335 15.36 1.70 33.82
N LEU A 336 15.02 0.42 34.06
CA LEU A 336 15.50 -0.31 35.25
C LEU A 336 17.03 -0.42 35.25
N PHE A 337 17.63 -0.68 34.10
CA PHE A 337 19.08 -0.73 33.94
C PHE A 337 19.73 0.65 34.20
N GLY A 338 19.14 1.72 33.68
CA GLY A 338 19.60 3.09 33.91
C GLY A 338 19.56 3.52 35.39
N LEU A 339 18.50 3.17 36.13
CA LEU A 339 18.37 3.50 37.55
C LEU A 339 19.42 2.81 38.43
N LEU A 340 19.79 1.57 38.12
CA LEU A 340 20.84 0.84 38.84
C LEU A 340 22.21 1.52 38.69
N ILE A 341 22.54 2.00 37.50
CA ILE A 341 23.79 2.71 37.22
C ILE A 341 23.85 4.03 38.02
N ILE A 342 22.77 4.82 38.02
CA ILE A 342 22.70 6.10 38.73
C ILE A 342 22.81 5.92 40.26
N ALA A 343 22.14 4.91 40.82
CA ALA A 343 22.21 4.61 42.25
C ALA A 343 23.63 4.23 42.70
N ALA A 344 24.35 3.45 41.88
CA ALA A 344 25.73 3.06 42.16
C ALA A 344 26.68 4.27 42.18
N VAL A 345 26.55 5.18 41.22
CA VAL A 345 27.39 6.38 41.11
C VAL A 345 27.21 7.31 42.32
N ILE A 346 25.97 7.57 42.75
CA ILE A 346 25.69 8.48 43.88
C ILE A 346 26.14 7.89 45.23
N TYR A 347 25.96 6.57 45.41
CA TYR A 347 26.40 5.88 46.63
C TYR A 347 27.92 6.00 46.86
N LEU A 348 28.72 5.83 45.79
CA LEU A 348 30.17 5.94 45.86
C LEU A 348 30.62 7.36 46.23
N SER A 349 29.95 8.39 45.71
CA SER A 349 30.28 9.80 45.95
C SER A 349 30.03 10.26 47.40
N ILE A 350 28.93 9.81 48.04
CA ILE A 350 28.60 10.19 49.43
C ILE A 350 29.57 9.57 50.45
N ARG A 351 30.06 8.36 50.18
CA ARG A 351 31.00 7.66 51.07
C ARG A 351 32.33 8.41 51.22
N LYS A 352 32.79 9.06 50.15
CA LYS A 352 34.03 9.84 50.13
C LYS A 352 33.93 11.13 50.96
N LEU A 353 32.79 11.83 50.90
CA LEU A 353 32.58 13.12 51.59
C LEU A 353 32.58 13.02 53.13
N LYS A 354 32.04 11.92 53.70
CA LYS A 354 31.92 11.73 55.16
C LYS A 354 33.26 11.48 55.86
N SER A 355 34.25 10.95 55.14
CA SER A 355 35.56 10.61 55.69
C SER A 355 36.40 11.87 55.96
N ASN A 356 36.35 12.85 55.06
CA ASN A 356 37.25 14.00 55.08
C ASN A 356 36.89 15.02 56.18
N LEU A 357 35.62 15.18 56.54
CA LEU A 357 35.15 16.13 57.57
C LEU A 357 35.53 15.74 59.02
N ASN A 358 35.69 14.45 59.32
CA ASN A 358 36.01 13.99 60.68
C ASN A 358 37.50 14.19 61.04
N LEU A 359 38.39 14.19 60.05
CA LEU A 359 39.84 14.29 60.24
C LEU A 359 40.29 15.73 60.60
N ILE A 360 39.70 16.74 59.94
CA ILE A 360 40.02 18.15 60.20
C ILE A 360 39.60 18.59 61.63
N SER A 361 38.43 18.15 62.10
CA SER A 361 37.91 18.51 63.44
C SER A 361 38.76 17.97 64.59
N SER A 362 39.43 16.83 64.40
CA SER A 362 40.27 16.20 65.44
C SER A 362 41.67 16.83 65.53
N GLY A 363 42.21 17.35 64.42
CA GLY A 363 43.57 17.89 64.36
C GLY A 363 43.74 19.27 65.01
N LEU A 364 42.79 20.18 64.81
CA LEU A 364 42.79 21.52 65.44
C LEU A 364 42.77 21.47 66.98
N LYS A 365 42.14 20.45 67.56
CA LYS A 365 42.08 20.24 69.02
C LYS A 365 43.42 19.81 69.63
N SER A 366 44.35 19.27 68.83
CA SER A 366 45.67 18.82 69.30
C SER A 366 46.74 19.92 69.29
N PHE A 367 46.62 20.89 68.38
CA PHE A 367 47.60 21.98 68.23
C PHE A 367 47.48 23.04 69.34
N PHE A 368 46.25 23.38 69.76
CA PHE A 368 46.03 24.32 70.87
C PHE A 368 46.62 23.86 72.22
N ASN A 369 46.83 22.55 72.40
CA ASN A 369 47.43 22.00 73.63
C ASN A 369 48.97 22.15 73.69
N TYR A 370 49.68 22.26 72.55
CA TYR A 370 51.15 22.40 72.48
C TYR A 370 51.63 23.84 72.69
N LEU A 371 50.88 24.82 72.17
CA LEU A 371 51.17 26.24 72.37
C LEU A 371 50.94 26.70 73.82
N ASN A 372 49.92 26.15 74.49
CA ASN A 372 49.60 26.45 75.90
C ASN A 372 50.47 25.68 76.91
N LYS A 373 51.45 24.90 76.44
CA LYS A 373 52.36 24.04 77.24
C LYS A 373 51.65 22.96 78.08
N GLU A 374 50.40 22.64 77.78
CA GLU A 374 49.66 21.52 78.37
C GLU A 374 50.11 20.17 77.77
N SER A 375 50.79 20.20 76.62
CA SER A 375 51.46 19.07 75.95
C SER A 375 52.86 19.47 75.48
N SER A 376 53.82 18.53 75.57
CA SER A 376 55.20 18.70 75.10
C SER A 376 55.37 18.52 73.58
N SER A 377 54.29 18.17 72.86
CA SER A 377 54.25 18.04 71.40
C SER A 377 52.84 18.28 70.83
N THR A 378 52.77 18.69 69.56
CA THR A 378 51.53 18.79 68.77
C THR A 378 51.44 17.64 67.76
N LYS A 379 50.23 17.30 67.30
CA LYS A 379 50.00 16.40 66.16
C LYS A 379 49.47 17.19 64.97
N GLU A 380 49.94 16.83 63.79
CA GLU A 380 49.52 17.43 62.52
C GLU A 380 48.14 16.94 62.08
N ILE A 381 47.43 17.80 61.36
CA ILE A 381 46.17 17.45 60.71
C ILE A 381 46.51 16.70 59.42
N ASP A 382 46.38 15.37 59.40
CA ASP A 382 46.69 14.52 58.25
C ASP A 382 45.43 14.23 57.41
N LEU A 383 45.25 15.03 56.35
CA LEU A 383 44.17 14.91 55.39
C LEU A 383 44.75 15.11 53.97
N ILE A 384 44.92 14.02 53.23
CA ILE A 384 45.40 14.06 51.84
C ILE A 384 44.20 14.16 50.90
N SER A 385 43.87 15.39 50.50
CA SER A 385 42.84 15.71 49.52
C SER A 385 43.30 16.88 48.65
N ASN A 386 42.94 16.90 47.37
CA ASN A 386 43.25 18.01 46.44
C ASN A 386 42.02 18.92 46.18
N ASP A 387 41.03 18.85 47.06
CA ASP A 387 39.84 19.71 47.08
C ASP A 387 39.97 20.77 48.19
N GLU A 388 38.93 21.58 48.39
CA GLU A 388 38.91 22.69 49.35
C GLU A 388 39.19 22.25 50.81
N PHE A 389 39.10 20.95 51.12
CA PHE A 389 39.40 20.41 52.45
C PHE A 389 40.89 20.16 52.69
N GLY A 390 41.68 19.85 51.65
CA GLY A 390 43.12 19.63 51.76
C GLY A 390 43.95 20.90 51.90
N GLN A 391 43.53 21.97 51.20
CA GLN A 391 44.17 23.29 51.31
C GLN A 391 44.10 23.84 52.75
N MET A 392 42.98 23.60 53.45
CA MET A 392 42.75 24.05 54.83
C MET A 392 43.63 23.33 55.88
N ALA A 393 44.07 22.08 55.63
CA ALA A 393 44.93 21.31 56.55
C ALA A 393 46.42 21.71 56.43
N LEU A 394 46.86 22.09 55.23
CA LEU A 394 48.24 22.40 54.89
C LEU A 394 48.71 23.75 55.47
N ASP A 395 47.84 24.76 55.48
CA ASP A 395 48.14 26.09 56.03
C ASP A 395 48.28 26.10 57.57
N ILE A 396 47.60 25.18 58.26
CA ILE A 396 47.59 25.08 59.74
C ILE A 396 48.86 24.37 60.25
N ASN A 397 49.36 23.32 59.58
CA ASN A 397 50.57 22.58 60.00
C ASN A 397 51.87 23.39 59.79
N THR A 398 51.93 24.21 58.74
CA THR A 398 53.13 24.94 58.31
C THR A 398 53.63 26.01 59.32
N ASN A 399 52.73 26.61 60.10
CA ASN A 399 53.11 27.63 61.10
C ASN A 399 53.66 27.05 62.41
N ILE A 400 53.43 25.76 62.67
CA ILE A 400 53.77 25.10 63.94
C ILE A 400 55.26 24.75 64.02
N GLU A 401 55.88 24.46 62.88
CA GLU A 401 57.24 23.91 62.79
C GLU A 401 58.33 24.99 62.77
N LYS A 402 58.04 26.19 62.26
CA LYS A 402 59.02 27.29 62.08
C LYS A 402 59.66 27.79 63.39
N VAL A 403 58.96 27.70 64.51
CA VAL A 403 59.38 28.30 65.80
C VAL A 403 60.38 27.41 66.57
N LYS A 404 60.44 26.11 66.29
CA LYS A 404 61.19 25.13 67.11
C LYS A 404 62.68 25.01 66.76
N LYS A 405 63.09 25.37 65.54
CA LYS A 405 64.35 24.87 64.92
C LYS A 405 65.55 25.83 64.93
N GLY A 406 65.37 27.10 65.30
CA GLY A 406 66.40 28.15 65.06
C GLY A 406 67.55 28.25 66.06
N ILE A 407 67.52 27.56 67.21
CA ILE A 407 68.48 27.82 68.31
C ILE A 407 69.65 26.82 68.37
N ASP A 408 69.49 25.58 67.89
CA ASP A 408 70.55 24.53 67.97
C ASP A 408 71.48 24.48 66.77
N GLN A 409 71.14 25.26 65.78
CA GLN A 409 71.64 25.17 64.45
C GLN A 409 72.81 26.13 64.31
N ASP A 410 73.92 26.09 65.07
CA ASP A 410 75.01 27.09 64.94
C ASP A 410 76.44 26.61 64.78
N ASN A 411 76.85 25.76 65.69
CA ASN A 411 78.27 25.45 65.79
C ASN A 411 78.67 24.26 64.92
N ARG A 412 77.73 23.66 64.20
CA ARG A 412 78.05 22.51 63.35
C ARG A 412 78.61 22.98 61.98
N LEU A 413 78.24 24.18 61.51
CA LEU A 413 78.14 24.57 60.08
C LEU A 413 79.41 24.49 59.26
N ILE A 414 80.52 24.87 59.87
CA ILE A 414 81.77 25.07 59.17
C ILE A 414 82.49 23.74 58.88
N SER A 415 82.22 22.68 59.66
CA SER A 415 82.87 21.37 59.49
C SER A 415 82.29 20.56 58.33
N ASP A 416 81.00 20.73 58.07
CA ASP A 416 80.25 20.02 57.04
C ASP A 416 80.63 20.49 55.62
N LEU A 417 80.98 21.78 55.48
CA LEU A 417 81.35 22.44 54.21
C LEU A 417 82.41 21.69 53.39
N LYS A 418 83.42 21.12 54.05
CA LYS A 418 84.56 20.47 53.37
C LYS A 418 84.25 19.08 52.82
N SER A 419 83.29 18.35 53.39
CA SER A 419 82.99 16.97 52.97
C SER A 419 82.09 16.92 51.74
N ILE A 420 81.26 17.95 51.54
CA ILE A 420 80.18 17.98 50.56
C ILE A 420 80.68 18.27 49.14
N VAL A 421 81.69 19.14 49.02
CA VAL A 421 82.24 19.54 47.71
C VAL A 421 82.85 18.35 46.94
N ASN A 422 83.43 17.35 47.62
CA ASN A 422 84.02 16.18 46.96
C ASN A 422 82.95 15.22 46.41
N LYS A 423 81.83 15.04 47.10
CA LYS A 423 80.78 14.08 46.68
C LYS A 423 79.97 14.58 45.48
N VAL A 424 79.84 15.90 45.35
CA VAL A 424 79.20 16.56 44.21
C VAL A 424 79.96 16.31 42.90
N SER A 425 81.29 16.12 42.96
CA SER A 425 82.12 15.81 41.79
C SER A 425 81.84 14.42 41.19
N ASP A 426 81.31 13.48 41.98
CA ASP A 426 81.01 12.11 41.56
C ASP A 426 79.55 11.94 41.10
N GLY A 427 78.76 13.03 41.05
CA GLY A 427 77.36 13.02 40.60
C GLY A 427 76.30 12.82 41.70
N HIS A 428 76.72 12.80 42.97
CA HIS A 428 75.89 12.69 44.16
C HIS A 428 75.60 14.07 44.76
N LEU A 429 74.33 14.48 44.71
CA LEU A 429 73.86 15.82 45.08
C LEU A 429 73.01 15.83 46.36
N GLU A 430 72.85 14.70 47.04
CA GLU A 430 72.00 14.52 48.22
C GLU A 430 72.64 14.99 49.53
N ASP A 431 73.97 15.09 49.55
CA ASP A 431 74.67 15.43 50.77
C ASP A 431 74.67 16.96 50.96
N ARG A 432 74.37 17.38 52.20
CA ARG A 432 74.28 18.80 52.56
C ARG A 432 75.25 19.15 53.66
N ILE A 433 75.59 20.43 53.66
CA ILE A 433 76.21 21.11 54.77
C ILE A 433 75.10 21.32 55.81
N ASN A 434 74.66 20.24 56.46
CA ASN A 434 73.50 20.15 57.35
C ASN A 434 73.60 21.00 58.60
N SER A 435 74.81 21.41 58.87
CA SER A 435 75.14 22.07 60.06
C SER A 435 74.78 23.57 59.96
N SER A 436 73.83 24.06 60.77
CA SER A 436 73.30 25.44 61.02
C SER A 436 74.24 26.56 61.51
N THR A 437 73.93 27.88 61.31
CA THR A 437 74.09 29.02 62.29
C THR A 437 72.88 29.96 62.43
N SER A 438 72.94 30.91 63.36
CA SER A 438 72.13 32.09 63.66
C SER A 438 73.00 33.33 63.38
N ASN A 439 74.24 33.09 62.93
CA ASN A 439 75.17 34.05 62.35
C ASN A 439 74.89 34.22 60.86
N ASP A 440 74.40 35.40 60.50
CA ASP A 440 73.90 35.70 59.15
C ASP A 440 74.95 35.48 58.04
N SER A 441 76.23 35.79 58.24
CA SER A 441 77.26 35.68 57.19
C SER A 441 77.83 34.27 56.98
N LEU A 442 77.89 33.45 58.02
CA LEU A 442 78.33 32.06 57.92
C LEU A 442 77.20 31.16 57.43
N ASN A 443 75.98 31.44 57.88
CA ASN A 443 74.82 31.01 57.14
C ASN A 443 74.87 31.51 55.72
N GLU A 444 75.25 32.74 55.41
CA GLU A 444 75.25 33.23 54.02
C GLU A 444 76.15 32.38 53.11
N LEU A 445 77.35 31.95 53.55
CA LEU A 445 78.21 31.07 52.74
C LEU A 445 77.69 29.63 52.65
N LYS A 446 77.25 29.03 53.78
CA LYS A 446 76.60 27.71 53.77
C LYS A 446 75.29 27.74 53.00
N SER A 447 74.56 28.85 53.06
CA SER A 447 73.35 29.14 52.33
C SER A 447 73.75 29.23 50.88
N LEU A 448 74.66 30.09 50.41
CA LEU A 448 75.08 30.12 49.00
C LEU A 448 75.50 28.75 48.43
N LEU A 449 76.23 27.92 49.18
CA LEU A 449 76.70 26.61 48.72
C LEU A 449 75.66 25.49 48.85
N ASN A 450 74.93 25.40 49.96
CA ASN A 450 73.76 24.52 50.04
C ASN A 450 72.61 25.04 49.19
N ASP A 451 72.52 26.32 48.86
CA ASP A 451 71.51 26.91 48.00
C ASP A 451 71.88 26.54 46.58
N MET A 452 73.16 26.59 46.20
CA MET A 452 73.61 25.99 44.95
C MET A 452 73.25 24.49 44.89
N LEU A 453 73.52 23.72 45.94
CA LEU A 453 73.23 22.28 45.97
C LEU A 453 71.74 21.95 46.12
N ASN A 454 70.98 22.69 46.92
CA ASN A 454 69.52 22.61 47.08
C ASN A 454 68.85 23.04 45.79
N ASN A 455 69.40 24.03 45.08
CA ASN A 455 68.95 24.38 43.75
C ASN A 455 69.31 23.26 42.78
N LEU A 456 70.50 22.66 42.82
CA LEU A 456 70.87 21.57 41.91
C LEU A 456 70.14 20.25 42.19
N GLU A 457 69.96 19.83 43.45
CA GLU A 457 69.13 18.67 43.85
C GLU A 457 67.65 18.98 43.61
N GLY A 458 67.21 20.18 43.97
CA GLY A 458 65.85 20.66 43.74
C GLY A 458 65.53 20.79 42.26
N LEU A 459 66.53 21.03 41.39
CA LEU A 459 66.36 21.07 39.94
C LEU A 459 66.58 19.71 39.29
N VAL A 460 67.54 18.88 39.70
CA VAL A 460 67.92 17.64 39.00
C VAL A 460 67.47 16.40 39.79
N GLY A 461 67.91 16.26 41.03
CA GLY A 461 67.61 15.13 41.92
C GLY A 461 68.84 14.71 42.72
N LYS A 462 68.70 13.66 43.52
CA LYS A 462 69.77 13.18 44.41
C LYS A 462 70.95 12.59 43.64
N ASP A 463 70.66 11.83 42.58
CA ASP A 463 71.66 11.11 41.79
C ASP A 463 71.46 11.36 40.30
N LEU A 464 72.44 12.02 39.68
CA LEU A 464 72.38 12.40 38.28
C LEU A 464 72.47 11.19 37.33
N ASN A 465 73.05 10.08 37.78
CA ASN A 465 73.23 8.87 36.97
C ASN A 465 71.90 8.14 36.73
N LYS A 466 70.97 8.17 37.70
CA LYS A 466 69.63 7.55 37.55
C LYS A 466 68.79 8.18 36.44
N ILE A 467 68.92 9.49 36.24
CA ILE A 467 68.24 10.20 35.14
C ILE A 467 68.82 9.74 33.79
N SER A 468 70.14 9.61 33.71
CA SER A 468 70.82 9.11 32.51
C SER A 468 70.37 7.68 32.17
N ASP A 469 70.29 6.79 33.17
CA ASP A 469 69.85 5.40 32.99
C ASP A 469 68.41 5.28 32.48
N VAL A 470 67.48 6.08 33.02
CA VAL A 470 66.08 6.08 32.55
C VAL A 470 65.97 6.64 31.13
N LEU A 471 66.70 7.72 30.82
CA LEU A 471 66.71 8.26 29.45
C LEU A 471 67.34 7.27 28.45
N ALA A 472 68.33 6.49 28.85
CA ALA A 472 68.92 5.42 28.04
C ALA A 472 67.94 4.26 27.77
N LYS A 473 66.93 4.03 28.63
CA LYS A 473 65.83 3.10 28.36
C LYS A 473 64.77 3.70 27.44
N TYR A 474 64.47 4.99 27.58
CA TYR A 474 63.55 5.69 26.67
C TYR A 474 64.08 5.74 25.23
N THR A 475 65.39 5.87 25.02
CA THR A 475 66.00 5.82 23.68
C THR A 475 65.87 4.43 23.03
N GLN A 476 65.69 3.38 23.83
CA GLN A 476 65.39 2.01 23.41
C GLN A 476 63.88 1.74 23.27
N ARG A 477 63.03 2.78 23.34
CA ARG A 477 61.56 2.71 23.31
C ARG A 477 60.94 1.97 24.49
N ASP A 478 61.65 1.87 25.61
CA ASP A 478 61.14 1.30 26.86
C ASP A 478 60.72 2.38 27.84
N PHE A 479 59.44 2.75 27.78
CA PHE A 479 58.80 3.74 28.64
C PHE A 479 58.27 3.15 29.96
N THR A 480 58.56 1.88 30.27
CA THR A 480 58.20 1.26 31.55
C THR A 480 59.15 1.64 32.69
N ALA A 481 60.35 2.12 32.35
CA ALA A 481 61.31 2.63 33.32
C ALA A 481 60.79 3.91 33.99
N LYS A 482 60.76 3.92 35.32
CA LYS A 482 60.23 5.03 36.11
C LYS A 482 61.32 5.64 36.98
N LEU A 483 61.37 6.97 36.98
CA LEU A 483 62.11 7.71 38.00
C LEU A 483 61.30 7.69 39.31
N ASN A 484 62.01 7.62 40.44
CA ASN A 484 61.38 7.77 41.74
C ASN A 484 61.12 9.26 41.99
N GLU A 485 59.85 9.62 42.20
CA GLU A 485 59.41 11.00 42.41
C GLU A 485 60.04 11.62 43.67
N GLU A 486 60.35 10.80 44.69
CA GLU A 486 60.97 11.20 45.95
C GLU A 486 62.49 11.48 45.85
N ASP A 487 63.14 10.94 44.82
CA ASP A 487 64.59 11.09 44.59
C ASP A 487 64.93 12.04 43.44
N SER A 488 63.89 12.59 42.78
CA SER A 488 63.98 13.41 41.58
C SER A 488 63.75 14.89 41.88
N GLY A 489 64.60 15.76 41.33
CA GLY A 489 64.41 17.20 41.32
C GLY A 489 63.38 17.62 40.26
N LYS A 490 63.24 18.93 40.03
CA LYS A 490 62.28 19.52 39.09
C LYS A 490 62.34 18.89 37.70
N ILE A 491 63.53 18.71 37.14
CA ILE A 491 63.80 18.07 35.84
C ILE A 491 63.36 16.61 35.87
N GLY A 492 63.67 15.85 36.92
CA GLY A 492 63.21 14.46 37.03
C GLY A 492 61.68 14.36 37.15
N LYS A 493 61.03 15.32 37.83
CA LYS A 493 59.56 15.41 37.89
C LYS A 493 58.93 15.82 36.55
N GLU A 494 59.54 16.77 35.84
CA GLU A 494 59.14 17.13 34.46
C GLU A 494 59.31 15.93 33.51
N LEU A 495 60.35 15.12 33.69
CA LEU A 495 60.55 13.86 32.94
C LEU A 495 59.50 12.79 33.29
N ILE A 496 59.01 12.73 34.53
CA ILE A 496 57.89 11.86 34.93
C ILE A 496 56.60 12.31 34.24
N GLU A 497 56.29 13.61 34.24
CA GLU A 497 55.13 14.15 33.53
C GLU A 497 55.24 13.95 32.02
N MET A 498 56.44 14.13 31.45
CA MET A 498 56.71 13.84 30.05
C MET A 498 56.51 12.35 29.73
N ASN A 499 56.94 11.44 30.61
CA ASN A 499 56.67 10.00 30.46
C ASN A 499 55.17 9.70 30.49
N ARG A 500 54.41 10.27 31.45
CA ARG A 500 52.95 10.11 31.51
C ARG A 500 52.27 10.61 30.23
N MET A 501 52.70 11.77 29.72
CA MET A 501 52.19 12.34 28.47
C MET A 501 52.52 11.45 27.27
N ILE A 502 53.75 10.93 27.18
CA ILE A 502 54.15 9.99 26.12
C ILE A 502 53.31 8.71 26.20
N ILE A 503 53.11 8.13 27.39
CA ILE A 503 52.26 6.95 27.58
C ILE A 503 50.82 7.25 27.16
N SER A 504 50.25 8.40 27.55
CA SER A 504 48.92 8.81 27.12
C SER A 504 48.83 8.94 25.59
N MET A 505 49.79 9.62 24.96
CA MET A 505 49.83 9.77 23.50
C MET A 505 49.94 8.41 22.78
N LEU A 506 50.71 7.46 23.33
CA LEU A 506 50.81 6.10 22.79
C LEU A 506 49.49 5.33 22.94
N GLN A 507 48.80 5.47 24.08
CA GLN A 507 47.49 4.86 24.32
C GLN A 507 46.40 5.47 23.43
N ASP A 508 46.39 6.78 23.27
CA ASP A 508 45.48 7.50 22.38
C ASP A 508 45.74 7.09 20.92
N SER A 509 47.00 7.09 20.47
CA SER A 509 47.37 6.63 19.12
C SER A 509 46.97 5.18 18.86
N GLN A 510 47.09 4.29 19.87
CA GLN A 510 46.63 2.91 19.76
C GLN A 510 45.11 2.84 19.60
N ARG A 511 44.35 3.59 20.38
CA ARG A 511 42.88 3.65 20.30
C ARG A 511 42.44 4.19 18.94
N ASP A 512 43.06 5.27 18.48
CA ASP A 512 42.73 5.93 17.22
C ASP A 512 43.03 5.03 16.03
N GLY A 513 44.17 4.32 16.04
CA GLY A 513 44.51 3.33 15.01
C GLY A 513 43.51 2.16 14.96
N ILE A 514 43.11 1.61 16.12
CA ILE A 514 42.10 0.52 16.17
C ILE A 514 40.74 1.02 15.69
N SER A 515 40.33 2.22 16.10
CA SER A 515 39.06 2.81 15.67
C SER A 515 39.06 3.07 14.16
N LEU A 516 40.14 3.61 13.61
CA LEU A 516 40.28 3.88 12.19
C LEU A 516 40.22 2.58 11.36
N GLN A 517 40.90 1.53 11.81
CA GLN A 517 40.81 0.20 11.21
C GLN A 517 39.37 -0.34 11.20
N ALA A 518 38.66 -0.25 12.31
CA ALA A 518 37.25 -0.68 12.39
C ALA A 518 36.36 0.11 11.40
N SER A 519 36.50 1.43 11.37
CA SER A 519 35.75 2.30 10.44
C SER A 519 36.11 2.06 8.98
N SER A 520 37.37 1.81 8.64
CA SER A 520 37.78 1.48 7.27
C SER A 520 37.21 0.14 6.80
N ASN A 521 37.15 -0.87 7.68
CA ASN A 521 36.52 -2.16 7.36
C ASN A 521 35.00 -2.01 7.12
N GLU A 522 34.32 -1.21 7.94
CA GLU A 522 32.89 -0.89 7.76
C GLU A 522 32.64 -0.11 6.45
N LEU A 523 33.53 0.84 6.11
CA LEU A 523 33.48 1.56 4.85
C LEU A 523 33.67 0.61 3.66
N THR A 524 34.64 -0.31 3.70
CA THR A 524 34.83 -1.33 2.66
C THR A 524 33.57 -2.18 2.47
N ALA A 525 32.92 -2.65 3.55
CA ALA A 525 31.68 -3.42 3.45
C ALA A 525 30.52 -2.61 2.84
N SER A 526 30.40 -1.34 3.23
CA SER A 526 29.39 -0.42 2.69
C SER A 526 29.60 -0.16 1.20
N VAL A 527 30.84 0.03 0.79
CA VAL A 527 31.23 0.27 -0.61
C VAL A 527 31.06 -0.97 -1.48
N GLN A 528 31.33 -2.17 -0.95
CA GLN A 528 31.00 -3.43 -1.65
C GLN A 528 29.50 -3.57 -1.91
N THR A 529 28.69 -3.18 -0.92
CA THR A 529 27.23 -3.14 -1.08
C THR A 529 26.82 -2.12 -2.15
N LEU A 530 27.43 -0.93 -2.15
CA LEU A 530 27.18 0.09 -3.17
C LEU A 530 27.53 -0.40 -4.59
N SER A 531 28.69 -1.05 -4.76
CA SER A 531 29.13 -1.63 -6.03
C SER A 531 28.16 -2.73 -6.52
N SER A 532 27.70 -3.60 -5.61
CA SER A 532 26.70 -4.63 -5.91
C SER A 532 25.35 -4.01 -6.32
N ASN A 533 24.93 -2.95 -5.65
CA ASN A 533 23.70 -2.23 -5.97
C ASN A 533 23.80 -1.55 -7.34
N ALA A 534 24.92 -0.88 -7.63
CA ALA A 534 25.16 -0.25 -8.93
C ALA A 534 25.14 -1.29 -10.07
N THR A 535 25.73 -2.46 -9.86
CA THR A 535 25.70 -3.56 -10.85
C THR A 535 24.28 -4.08 -11.07
N SER A 536 23.51 -4.27 -9.99
CA SER A 536 22.11 -4.74 -10.08
C SER A 536 21.20 -3.69 -10.73
N GLN A 537 21.48 -2.41 -10.47
CA GLN A 537 20.77 -1.29 -11.07
C GLN A 537 21.07 -1.19 -12.57
N ALA A 538 22.32 -1.40 -13.00
CA ALA A 538 22.66 -1.46 -14.42
C ALA A 538 21.88 -2.56 -15.15
N ALA A 539 21.79 -3.77 -14.58
CA ALA A 539 20.98 -4.85 -15.15
C ALA A 539 19.48 -4.49 -15.23
N SER A 540 18.95 -3.81 -14.22
CA SER A 540 17.55 -3.36 -14.22
C SER A 540 17.31 -2.27 -15.28
N LEU A 541 18.30 -1.41 -15.52
CA LEU A 541 18.24 -0.38 -16.57
C LEU A 541 18.29 -0.99 -17.97
N GLU A 542 19.07 -2.04 -18.21
CA GLU A 542 19.08 -2.78 -19.48
C GLU A 542 17.70 -3.38 -19.79
N GLU A 543 17.07 -4.04 -18.81
CA GLU A 543 15.72 -4.63 -18.98
C GLU A 543 14.66 -3.54 -19.21
N THR A 544 14.79 -2.40 -18.53
CA THR A 544 13.90 -1.25 -18.70
C THR A 544 14.07 -0.63 -20.09
N ALA A 545 15.31 -0.50 -20.58
CA ALA A 545 15.59 0.00 -21.93
C ALA A 545 14.99 -0.90 -23.01
N ALA A 546 15.14 -2.23 -22.87
CA ALA A 546 14.51 -3.19 -23.79
C ALA A 546 12.97 -3.06 -23.79
N SER A 547 12.37 -2.84 -22.62
CA SER A 547 10.93 -2.61 -22.50
C SER A 547 10.49 -1.29 -23.16
N ILE A 548 11.30 -0.23 -23.07
CA ILE A 548 11.04 1.04 -23.74
C ILE A 548 11.08 0.88 -25.27
N ASP A 549 12.04 0.13 -25.79
CA ASP A 549 12.12 -0.17 -27.23
C ASP A 549 10.89 -0.94 -27.72
N GLU A 550 10.45 -1.96 -26.97
CA GLU A 550 9.24 -2.73 -27.29
C GLU A 550 7.98 -1.86 -27.26
N ILE A 551 7.83 -1.02 -26.23
CA ILE A 551 6.70 -0.08 -26.12
C ILE A 551 6.72 0.92 -27.26
N THR A 552 7.88 1.47 -27.61
CA THR A 552 8.03 2.42 -28.71
C THR A 552 7.62 1.79 -30.04
N SER A 553 8.04 0.54 -30.29
CA SER A 553 7.63 -0.22 -31.48
C SER A 553 6.11 -0.45 -31.53
N ASN A 554 5.49 -0.75 -30.38
CA ASN A 554 4.03 -0.92 -30.29
C ASN A 554 3.26 0.39 -30.54
N ILE A 555 3.79 1.53 -30.08
CA ILE A 555 3.22 2.85 -30.34
C ILE A 555 3.31 3.19 -31.83
N GLU A 556 4.45 2.93 -32.48
CA GLU A 556 4.62 3.10 -33.92
C GLU A 556 3.62 2.24 -34.71
N SER A 557 3.47 0.96 -34.33
CA SER A 557 2.49 0.06 -34.94
C SER A 557 1.06 0.58 -34.77
N THR A 558 0.73 1.14 -33.60
CA THR A 558 -0.59 1.74 -33.32
C THR A 558 -0.82 2.97 -34.20
N SER A 559 0.18 3.82 -34.38
CA SER A 559 0.11 4.98 -35.27
C SER A 559 -0.15 4.56 -36.74
N GLN A 560 0.57 3.53 -37.22
CA GLN A 560 0.37 2.98 -38.56
C GLN A 560 -1.05 2.41 -38.74
N LYS A 561 -1.54 1.62 -37.77
CA LYS A 561 -2.91 1.08 -37.79
C LYS A 561 -3.97 2.18 -37.76
N ALA A 562 -3.74 3.26 -37.01
CA ALA A 562 -4.64 4.41 -37.02
C ALA A 562 -4.71 5.08 -38.41
N GLN A 563 -3.57 5.24 -39.09
CA GLN A 563 -3.55 5.75 -40.46
C GLN A 563 -4.29 4.83 -41.45
N GLU A 564 -4.14 3.51 -41.30
CA GLU A 564 -4.88 2.54 -42.11
C GLU A 564 -6.39 2.60 -41.84
N MET A 565 -6.80 2.71 -40.57
CA MET A 565 -8.21 2.91 -40.19
C MET A 565 -8.80 4.19 -40.78
N LEU A 566 -8.05 5.30 -40.79
CA LEU A 566 -8.49 6.55 -41.43
C LEU A 566 -8.76 6.35 -42.92
N LYS A 567 -7.89 5.59 -43.62
CA LYS A 567 -8.09 5.28 -45.04
C LYS A 567 -9.36 4.47 -45.26
N ILE A 568 -9.54 3.37 -44.51
CA ILE A 568 -10.73 2.50 -44.62
C ILE A 568 -12.02 3.29 -44.31
N SER A 569 -11.97 4.14 -43.30
CA SER A 569 -13.12 4.95 -42.90
C SER A 569 -13.50 5.98 -43.96
N ASN A 570 -12.51 6.60 -44.63
CA ASN A 570 -12.75 7.45 -45.80
C ASN A 570 -13.35 6.67 -46.99
N ASP A 571 -12.86 5.47 -47.29
CA ASP A 571 -13.43 4.60 -48.34
C ASP A 571 -14.88 4.20 -48.02
N THR A 572 -15.17 3.94 -46.74
CA THR A 572 -16.52 3.65 -46.24
C THR A 572 -17.43 4.88 -46.38
N LYS A 573 -16.94 6.08 -46.08
CA LYS A 573 -17.67 7.35 -46.29
C LYS A 573 -18.06 7.51 -47.75
N ASN A 574 -17.12 7.29 -48.67
CA ASN A 574 -17.37 7.37 -50.10
C ASN A 574 -18.42 6.34 -50.56
N SER A 575 -18.36 5.12 -50.05
CA SER A 575 -19.34 4.06 -50.35
C SER A 575 -20.74 4.40 -49.83
N ALA A 576 -20.84 4.96 -48.62
CA ALA A 576 -22.11 5.44 -48.05
C ALA A 576 -22.71 6.57 -48.89
N ASN A 577 -21.89 7.51 -49.37
CA ASN A 577 -22.32 8.60 -50.25
C ASN A 577 -22.85 8.07 -51.60
N GLN A 578 -22.18 7.08 -52.20
CA GLN A 578 -22.68 6.42 -53.40
C GLN A 578 -24.01 5.69 -53.16
N GLY A 579 -24.14 4.99 -52.02
CA GLY A 579 -25.39 4.34 -51.62
C GLY A 579 -26.55 5.33 -51.46
N LYS A 580 -26.28 6.49 -50.87
CA LYS A 580 -27.23 7.60 -50.74
C LYS A 580 -27.68 8.14 -52.11
N GLU A 581 -26.75 8.32 -53.04
CA GLU A 581 -27.06 8.74 -54.41
C GLU A 581 -27.96 7.73 -55.14
N LEU A 582 -27.64 6.44 -55.06
CA LEU A 582 -28.46 5.37 -55.66
C LEU A 582 -29.88 5.30 -55.06
N ALA A 583 -30.00 5.49 -53.74
CA ALA A 583 -31.31 5.58 -53.09
C ALA A 583 -32.10 6.81 -53.55
N SER A 584 -31.43 7.96 -53.74
CA SER A 584 -32.03 9.17 -54.32
C SER A 584 -32.54 8.93 -55.74
N ASN A 585 -31.75 8.27 -56.58
CA ASN A 585 -32.17 7.91 -57.94
C ASN A 585 -33.37 6.95 -57.92
N THR A 586 -33.42 6.03 -56.95
CA THR A 586 -34.56 5.11 -56.78
C THR A 586 -35.85 5.86 -56.39
N VAL A 587 -35.75 6.87 -55.49
CA VAL A 587 -36.89 7.75 -55.18
C VAL A 587 -37.40 8.44 -56.44
N HIS A 588 -36.50 8.97 -57.27
CA HIS A 588 -36.88 9.63 -58.52
C HIS A 588 -37.58 8.68 -59.49
N SER A 589 -37.05 7.47 -59.72
CA SER A 589 -37.70 6.47 -60.57
C SER A 589 -39.07 6.02 -60.05
N MET A 590 -39.25 5.94 -58.73
CA MET A 590 -40.57 5.62 -58.15
C MET A 590 -41.58 6.76 -58.34
N ASP A 591 -41.13 8.02 -58.37
CA ASP A 591 -41.96 9.16 -58.73
C ASP A 591 -42.40 9.11 -60.20
N GLU A 592 -41.49 8.83 -61.12
CA GLU A 592 -41.82 8.64 -62.56
C GLU A 592 -42.81 7.48 -62.78
N ILE A 593 -42.63 6.37 -62.05
CA ILE A 593 -43.56 5.23 -62.09
C ILE A 593 -44.94 5.67 -61.58
N ASN A 594 -45.01 6.38 -60.44
CA ASN A 594 -46.27 6.85 -59.89
C ASN A 594 -47.02 7.77 -60.88
N GLU A 595 -46.31 8.68 -61.55
CA GLU A 595 -46.90 9.56 -62.58
C GLU A 595 -47.43 8.76 -63.78
N THR A 596 -46.67 7.77 -64.24
CA THR A 596 -47.08 6.89 -65.35
C THR A 596 -48.30 6.06 -64.98
N VAL A 597 -48.32 5.48 -63.78
CA VAL A 597 -49.44 4.67 -63.27
C VAL A 597 -50.69 5.53 -63.06
N HIS A 598 -50.54 6.79 -62.63
CA HIS A 598 -51.64 7.75 -62.55
C HIS A 598 -52.28 8.00 -63.92
N THR A 599 -51.46 8.26 -64.95
CA THR A 599 -51.92 8.46 -66.33
C THR A 599 -52.66 7.22 -66.86
N ILE A 600 -52.18 6.01 -66.52
CA ILE A 600 -52.88 4.76 -66.88
C ILE A 600 -54.26 4.69 -66.20
N ASN A 601 -54.35 5.04 -64.91
CA ASN A 601 -55.63 5.04 -64.18
C ASN A 601 -56.68 5.95 -64.84
N GLU A 602 -56.26 7.13 -65.30
CA GLU A 602 -57.12 8.06 -66.05
C GLU A 602 -57.61 7.43 -67.36
N ALA A 603 -56.72 6.80 -68.13
CA ALA A 603 -57.08 6.13 -69.37
C ALA A 603 -58.06 4.96 -69.15
N ILE A 604 -57.87 4.17 -68.08
CA ILE A 604 -58.78 3.09 -67.71
C ILE A 604 -60.16 3.62 -67.30
N THR A 605 -60.20 4.76 -66.61
CA THR A 605 -61.46 5.43 -66.29
C THR A 605 -62.22 5.86 -67.55
N VAL A 606 -61.52 6.33 -68.58
CA VAL A 606 -62.13 6.64 -69.90
C VAL A 606 -62.65 5.37 -70.58
N ILE A 607 -61.91 4.25 -70.53
CA ILE A 607 -62.34 2.97 -71.11
C ILE A 607 -63.61 2.45 -70.42
N ASP A 608 -63.68 2.53 -69.09
CA ASP A 608 -64.88 2.18 -68.31
C ASP A 608 -66.09 3.04 -68.71
N GLN A 609 -65.89 4.35 -68.90
CA GLN A 609 -66.93 5.26 -69.41
C GLN A 609 -67.39 4.89 -70.82
N ILE A 610 -66.48 4.54 -71.74
CA ILE A 610 -66.83 4.08 -73.10
C ILE A 610 -67.61 2.77 -73.04
N ALA A 611 -67.19 1.83 -72.19
CA ALA A 611 -67.90 0.56 -71.99
C ALA A 611 -69.32 0.80 -71.46
N PHE A 612 -69.49 1.70 -70.48
CA PHE A 612 -70.80 2.09 -69.97
C PHE A 612 -71.68 2.73 -71.05
N GLN A 613 -71.16 3.70 -71.81
CA GLN A 613 -71.90 4.33 -72.91
C GLN A 613 -72.31 3.30 -73.99
N THR A 614 -71.42 2.38 -74.33
CA THR A 614 -71.66 1.31 -75.30
C THR A 614 -72.76 0.36 -74.82
N ASN A 615 -72.78 0.03 -73.52
CA ASN A 615 -73.83 -0.77 -72.89
C ASN A 615 -75.20 -0.06 -73.00
N ILE A 616 -75.28 1.25 -72.76
CA ILE A 616 -76.52 2.02 -72.93
C ILE A 616 -76.97 2.09 -74.40
N LEU A 617 -76.05 2.34 -75.34
CA LEU A 617 -76.34 2.35 -76.77
C LEU A 617 -76.89 0.99 -77.25
N SER A 618 -76.28 -0.10 -76.79
CA SER A 618 -76.71 -1.46 -77.12
C SER A 618 -78.08 -1.80 -76.54
N LEU A 619 -78.41 -1.28 -75.35
CA LEU A 619 -79.74 -1.43 -74.75
C LEU A 619 -80.79 -0.70 -75.57
N ASN A 620 -80.51 0.55 -75.96
CA ASN A 620 -81.41 1.32 -76.83
C ASN A 620 -81.62 0.63 -78.17
N ALA A 621 -80.56 0.06 -78.77
CA ALA A 621 -80.65 -0.71 -80.01
C ALA A 621 -81.46 -2.02 -79.84
N ALA A 622 -81.33 -2.70 -78.70
CA ALA A 622 -82.13 -3.89 -78.39
C ALA A 622 -83.61 -3.57 -78.21
N VAL A 623 -83.93 -2.42 -77.58
CA VAL A 623 -85.31 -1.91 -77.46
C VAL A 623 -85.90 -1.61 -78.84
N GLU A 624 -85.18 -0.88 -79.69
CA GLU A 624 -85.64 -0.54 -81.05
C GLU A 624 -85.84 -1.79 -81.93
N ALA A 625 -84.95 -2.78 -81.80
CA ALA A 625 -85.06 -4.06 -82.47
C ALA A 625 -86.28 -4.88 -81.98
N ALA A 626 -86.66 -4.78 -80.71
CA ALA A 626 -87.88 -5.38 -80.17
C ALA A 626 -89.15 -4.67 -80.71
N THR A 627 -89.10 -3.35 -80.88
CA THR A 627 -90.16 -2.54 -81.48
C THR A 627 -90.43 -2.92 -82.94
N ALA A 628 -89.40 -3.35 -83.68
CA ALA A 628 -89.48 -3.75 -85.10
C ALA A 628 -90.02 -5.18 -85.35
N GLY A 629 -90.37 -5.97 -84.32
CA GLY A 629 -90.99 -7.29 -84.46
C GLY A 629 -90.10 -8.34 -85.17
N GLU A 630 -90.66 -9.15 -86.09
CA GLU A 630 -89.90 -10.22 -86.77
C GLU A 630 -88.75 -9.69 -87.66
N ALA A 631 -88.85 -8.47 -88.19
CA ALA A 631 -87.81 -7.84 -89.01
C ALA A 631 -86.56 -7.42 -88.19
N GLY A 632 -86.72 -7.21 -86.88
CA GLY A 632 -85.65 -6.76 -85.96
C GLY A 632 -84.81 -7.86 -85.33
N ARG A 633 -85.14 -9.15 -85.55
CA ARG A 633 -84.48 -10.29 -84.87
C ARG A 633 -82.96 -10.32 -85.05
N GLY A 634 -82.46 -10.05 -86.26
CA GLY A 634 -81.01 -10.00 -86.52
C GLY A 634 -80.31 -8.85 -85.78
N PHE A 635 -80.95 -7.68 -85.73
CA PHE A 635 -80.45 -6.50 -85.01
C PHE A 635 -80.46 -6.71 -83.48
N ALA A 636 -81.49 -7.38 -82.94
CA ALA A 636 -81.57 -7.68 -81.52
C ALA A 636 -80.41 -8.59 -81.05
N VAL A 637 -80.00 -9.57 -81.87
CA VAL A 637 -78.85 -10.44 -81.57
C VAL A 637 -77.55 -9.64 -81.55
N VAL A 638 -77.32 -8.77 -82.55
CA VAL A 638 -76.14 -7.90 -82.60
C VAL A 638 -76.12 -6.94 -81.41
N ALA A 639 -77.24 -6.33 -81.06
CA ALA A 639 -77.36 -5.45 -79.91
C ALA A 639 -77.04 -6.18 -78.59
N GLN A 640 -77.51 -7.41 -78.41
CA GLN A 640 -77.17 -8.22 -77.24
C GLN A 640 -75.68 -8.62 -77.20
N GLU A 641 -75.07 -8.89 -78.35
CA GLU A 641 -73.64 -9.21 -78.42
C GLU A 641 -72.77 -7.98 -78.12
N VAL A 642 -73.13 -6.80 -78.63
CA VAL A 642 -72.47 -5.52 -78.30
C VAL A 642 -72.63 -5.22 -76.80
N ARG A 643 -73.79 -5.52 -76.22
CA ARG A 643 -74.03 -5.38 -74.78
C ARG A 643 -73.12 -6.28 -73.95
N ASN A 644 -73.01 -7.55 -74.33
CA ASN A 644 -72.13 -8.50 -73.67
C ASN A 644 -70.66 -8.06 -73.80
N LEU A 645 -70.25 -7.57 -74.97
CA LEU A 645 -68.90 -7.03 -75.17
C LEU A 645 -68.63 -5.81 -74.28
N ALA A 646 -69.59 -4.88 -74.20
CA ALA A 646 -69.49 -3.71 -73.33
C ALA A 646 -69.38 -4.08 -71.84
N SER A 647 -70.16 -5.06 -71.37
CA SER A 647 -70.07 -5.58 -70.01
C SER A 647 -68.71 -6.21 -69.72
N ARG A 648 -68.18 -7.00 -70.67
CA ARG A 648 -66.83 -7.59 -70.56
C ARG A 648 -65.73 -6.54 -70.55
N SER A 649 -65.87 -5.48 -71.35
CA SER A 649 -64.92 -4.35 -71.36
C SER A 649 -64.93 -3.59 -70.03
N ALA A 650 -66.10 -3.38 -69.41
CA ALA A 650 -66.21 -2.74 -68.09
C ALA A 650 -65.58 -3.62 -66.99
N GLU A 651 -65.82 -4.93 -67.02
CA GLU A 651 -65.21 -5.87 -66.08
C GLU A 651 -63.68 -5.89 -66.21
N ALA A 652 -63.15 -5.97 -67.45
CA ALA A 652 -61.72 -5.90 -67.71
C ALA A 652 -61.11 -4.54 -67.29
N ALA A 653 -61.81 -3.43 -67.54
CA ALA A 653 -61.38 -2.11 -67.09
C ALA A 653 -61.30 -2.03 -65.56
N LYS A 654 -62.27 -2.63 -64.84
CA LYS A 654 -62.24 -2.72 -63.38
C LYS A 654 -61.06 -3.56 -62.88
N GLU A 655 -60.81 -4.73 -63.45
CA GLU A 655 -59.66 -5.56 -63.07
C GLU A 655 -58.32 -4.83 -63.28
N ILE A 656 -58.16 -4.13 -64.41
CA ILE A 656 -56.94 -3.35 -64.66
C ILE A 656 -56.84 -2.19 -63.67
N LYS A 657 -57.95 -1.53 -63.32
CA LYS A 657 -57.97 -0.46 -62.32
C LYS A 657 -57.47 -0.96 -60.97
N ASP A 658 -57.93 -2.12 -60.51
CA ASP A 658 -57.48 -2.73 -59.25
C ASP A 658 -55.97 -3.07 -59.29
N LEU A 659 -55.46 -3.57 -60.43
CA LEU A 659 -54.03 -3.83 -60.63
C LEU A 659 -53.19 -2.55 -60.60
N VAL A 660 -53.68 -1.48 -61.24
CA VAL A 660 -53.02 -0.16 -61.30
C VAL A 660 -52.99 0.46 -59.90
N GLU A 661 -54.07 0.39 -59.13
CA GLU A 661 -54.11 0.87 -57.75
C GLU A 661 -53.14 0.09 -56.84
N SER A 662 -53.05 -1.22 -57.04
CA SER A 662 -52.03 -2.05 -56.38
C SER A 662 -50.60 -1.64 -56.77
N ALA A 663 -50.35 -1.34 -58.04
CA ALA A 663 -49.06 -0.86 -58.53
C ALA A 663 -48.68 0.51 -57.93
N THR A 664 -49.63 1.46 -57.84
CA THR A 664 -49.43 2.76 -57.18
C THR A 664 -49.03 2.58 -55.72
N THR A 665 -49.70 1.67 -55.01
CA THR A 665 -49.41 1.38 -53.60
C THR A 665 -47.99 0.84 -53.44
N ARG A 666 -47.58 -0.09 -54.32
CA ARG A 666 -46.22 -0.67 -54.30
C ARG A 666 -45.14 0.35 -54.65
N ALA A 667 -45.36 1.20 -55.65
CA ALA A 667 -44.41 2.25 -56.04
C ALA A 667 -44.26 3.30 -54.92
N THR A 668 -45.37 3.69 -54.28
CA THR A 668 -45.35 4.59 -53.12
C THR A 668 -44.58 3.98 -51.94
N ASN A 669 -44.81 2.70 -51.63
CA ASN A 669 -44.03 2.01 -50.60
C ASN A 669 -42.53 1.93 -50.97
N GLY A 670 -42.21 1.68 -52.24
CA GLY A 670 -40.83 1.68 -52.74
C GLY A 670 -40.14 3.03 -52.60
N LYS A 671 -40.87 4.12 -52.87
CA LYS A 671 -40.41 5.49 -52.62
C LYS A 671 -40.12 5.72 -51.15
N GLU A 672 -41.06 5.38 -50.25
CA GLU A 672 -40.91 5.58 -48.81
C GLU A 672 -39.70 4.80 -48.26
N ILE A 673 -39.54 3.52 -48.64
CA ILE A 673 -38.39 2.70 -48.25
C ILE A 673 -37.08 3.36 -48.70
N SER A 674 -37.02 3.84 -49.94
CA SER A 674 -35.83 4.49 -50.49
C SER A 674 -35.55 5.84 -49.79
N SER A 675 -36.57 6.61 -49.43
CA SER A 675 -36.41 7.84 -48.62
C SER A 675 -35.84 7.53 -47.23
N ARG A 676 -36.29 6.47 -46.56
CA ARG A 676 -35.69 6.03 -45.28
C ARG A 676 -34.25 5.54 -45.46
N MET A 677 -33.91 4.92 -46.60
CA MET A 677 -32.52 4.55 -46.90
C MET A 677 -31.62 5.79 -46.98
N ILE A 678 -32.08 6.88 -47.58
CA ILE A 678 -31.33 8.17 -47.62
C ILE A 678 -31.07 8.68 -46.20
N GLU A 679 -32.08 8.64 -45.32
CA GLU A 679 -31.93 9.02 -43.92
C GLU A 679 -30.92 8.12 -43.19
N GLY A 680 -31.00 6.80 -43.41
CA GLY A 680 -30.04 5.84 -42.87
C GLY A 680 -28.60 6.11 -43.32
N PHE A 681 -28.39 6.45 -44.59
CA PHE A 681 -27.06 6.83 -45.09
C PHE A 681 -26.57 8.16 -44.52
N ASN A 682 -27.43 9.14 -44.26
CA ASN A 682 -27.05 10.37 -43.56
C ASN A 682 -26.56 10.09 -42.14
N GLN A 683 -27.29 9.26 -41.39
CA GLN A 683 -26.89 8.86 -40.04
C GLN A 683 -25.58 8.06 -40.06
N LEU A 684 -25.37 7.23 -41.07
CA LEU A 684 -24.12 6.50 -41.26
C LEU A 684 -22.94 7.45 -41.53
N GLU A 685 -23.14 8.46 -42.39
CA GLU A 685 -22.11 9.48 -42.69
C GLU A 685 -21.70 10.27 -41.44
N GLU A 686 -22.65 10.65 -40.60
CA GLU A 686 -22.40 11.32 -39.32
C GLU A 686 -21.53 10.44 -38.39
N LYS A 687 -21.90 9.16 -38.25
CA LYS A 687 -21.14 8.19 -37.44
C LYS A 687 -19.72 7.95 -37.98
N ILE A 688 -19.55 7.86 -39.29
CA ILE A 688 -18.23 7.73 -39.92
C ILE A 688 -17.39 8.98 -39.66
N THR A 689 -17.99 10.17 -39.73
CA THR A 689 -17.30 11.43 -39.44
C THR A 689 -16.85 11.51 -37.98
N HIS A 690 -17.68 11.07 -37.04
CA HIS A 690 -17.29 10.97 -35.63
C HIS A 690 -16.16 9.95 -35.42
N THR A 691 -16.23 8.80 -36.12
CA THR A 691 -15.18 7.76 -36.06
C THR A 691 -13.84 8.30 -36.59
N ASN A 692 -13.85 9.08 -37.66
CA ASN A 692 -12.64 9.73 -38.19
C ASN A 692 -11.99 10.65 -37.16
N ALA A 693 -12.77 11.43 -36.42
CA ALA A 693 -12.23 12.31 -35.37
C ALA A 693 -11.54 11.49 -34.26
N LEU A 694 -12.17 10.38 -33.81
CA LEU A 694 -11.57 9.51 -32.81
C LEU A 694 -10.26 8.84 -33.29
N ILE A 695 -10.19 8.44 -34.56
CA ILE A 695 -8.96 7.84 -35.10
C ILE A 695 -7.85 8.90 -35.20
N ASP A 696 -8.19 10.15 -35.55
CA ASP A 696 -7.22 11.25 -35.56
C ASP A 696 -6.68 11.54 -34.15
N ASP A 697 -7.55 11.54 -33.13
CA ASP A 697 -7.14 11.66 -31.72
C ASP A 697 -6.17 10.54 -31.32
N VAL A 698 -6.45 9.28 -31.71
CA VAL A 698 -5.55 8.14 -31.44
C VAL A 698 -4.19 8.32 -32.14
N SER A 699 -4.19 8.77 -33.39
CA SER A 699 -2.97 9.03 -34.16
C SER A 699 -2.12 10.14 -33.52
N ASN A 700 -2.75 11.22 -33.05
CA ASN A 700 -2.09 12.32 -32.38
C ASN A 700 -1.55 11.89 -31.00
N ALA A 701 -2.34 11.15 -30.22
CA ALA A 701 -1.90 10.59 -28.94
C ALA A 701 -0.70 9.63 -29.12
N ALA A 702 -0.70 8.80 -30.16
CA ALA A 702 0.44 7.92 -30.45
C ALA A 702 1.72 8.74 -30.77
N LYS A 703 1.63 9.82 -31.53
CA LYS A 703 2.77 10.72 -31.79
C LYS A 703 3.31 11.37 -30.51
N GLU A 704 2.42 11.86 -29.65
CA GLU A 704 2.81 12.42 -28.35
C GLU A 704 3.48 11.38 -27.46
N GLN A 705 2.95 10.15 -27.43
CA GLN A 705 3.56 9.04 -26.70
C GLN A 705 4.96 8.70 -27.24
N THR A 706 5.18 8.72 -28.56
CA THR A 706 6.53 8.53 -29.13
C THR A 706 7.51 9.59 -28.65
N ILE A 707 7.08 10.86 -28.62
CA ILE A 707 7.91 11.96 -28.07
C ILE A 707 8.21 11.71 -26.59
N GLY A 708 7.20 11.32 -25.81
CA GLY A 708 7.36 10.97 -24.39
C GLY A 708 8.32 9.80 -24.17
N MET A 709 8.24 8.76 -24.99
CA MET A 709 9.17 7.61 -24.92
C MET A 709 10.61 8.02 -25.24
N SER A 710 10.81 8.90 -26.22
CA SER A 710 12.14 9.44 -26.53
C SER A 710 12.74 10.18 -25.32
N GLN A 711 11.94 10.96 -24.60
CA GLN A 711 12.41 11.67 -23.40
C GLN A 711 12.73 10.70 -22.25
N ILE A 712 11.95 9.64 -22.09
CA ILE A 712 12.21 8.59 -21.10
C ILE A 712 13.50 7.85 -21.45
N ALA A 713 13.72 7.52 -22.73
CA ALA A 713 14.94 6.87 -23.19
C ALA A 713 16.18 7.74 -22.90
N ASP A 714 16.11 9.05 -23.16
CA ASP A 714 17.19 9.99 -22.81
C ASP A 714 17.47 10.02 -21.30
N ALA A 715 16.42 10.03 -20.47
CA ALA A 715 16.55 9.99 -19.01
C ALA A 715 17.16 8.66 -18.53
N MET A 716 16.82 7.54 -19.16
CA MET A 716 17.46 6.24 -18.87
C MET A 716 18.94 6.23 -19.23
N GLY A 717 19.32 6.84 -20.36
CA GLY A 717 20.74 7.02 -20.72
C GLY A 717 21.51 7.83 -19.68
N GLN A 718 20.90 8.83 -19.05
CA GLN A 718 21.51 9.57 -17.94
C GLN A 718 21.64 8.73 -16.66
N LEU A 719 20.62 7.93 -16.32
CA LEU A 719 20.69 7.04 -15.15
C LEU A 719 21.76 5.96 -15.33
N ASP A 720 21.92 5.42 -16.53
CA ASP A 720 23.00 4.47 -16.84
C ASP A 720 24.36 5.12 -16.60
N LYS A 721 24.57 6.34 -17.12
CA LYS A 721 25.79 7.10 -16.87
C LYS A 721 26.06 7.31 -15.37
N PHE A 722 25.07 7.73 -14.59
CA PHE A 722 25.22 7.90 -13.14
C PHE A 722 25.48 6.57 -12.41
N THR A 723 24.89 5.48 -12.90
CA THR A 723 25.13 4.14 -12.34
C THR A 723 26.58 3.70 -12.57
N GLN A 724 27.13 3.96 -13.76
CA GLN A 724 28.55 3.71 -14.07
C GLN A 724 29.48 4.61 -13.23
N GLU A 725 29.13 5.89 -13.05
CA GLU A 725 29.87 6.80 -12.17
C GLU A 725 29.86 6.30 -10.72
N ASN A 726 28.72 5.84 -10.21
CA ASN A 726 28.61 5.27 -8.86
C ASN A 726 29.48 4.02 -8.69
N ALA A 727 29.53 3.13 -9.69
CA ALA A 727 30.40 1.96 -9.67
C ALA A 727 31.88 2.36 -9.61
N SER A 728 32.29 3.35 -10.42
CA SER A 728 33.66 3.89 -10.42
C SER A 728 34.04 4.57 -9.09
N ILE A 729 33.11 5.35 -8.51
CA ILE A 729 33.28 5.98 -7.20
C ILE A 729 33.40 4.92 -6.11
N ALA A 730 32.59 3.85 -6.17
CA ALA A 730 32.68 2.74 -5.24
C ALA A 730 34.07 2.09 -5.31
N ASP A 731 34.57 1.75 -6.49
CA ASP A 731 35.90 1.14 -6.65
C ASP A 731 37.03 2.03 -6.12
N THR A 732 36.95 3.34 -6.39
CA THR A 732 37.91 4.32 -5.88
C THR A 732 37.85 4.42 -4.36
N THR A 733 36.64 4.51 -3.79
CA THR A 733 36.43 4.62 -2.33
C THR A 733 36.89 3.34 -1.62
N ASN A 734 36.69 2.17 -2.23
CA ASN A 734 37.17 0.90 -1.70
C ASN A 734 38.70 0.87 -1.61
N SER A 735 39.37 1.41 -2.62
CA SER A 735 40.83 1.52 -2.65
C SER A 735 41.34 2.44 -1.53
N ILE A 736 40.71 3.61 -1.35
CA ILE A 736 41.01 4.54 -0.26
C ILE A 736 40.76 3.89 1.11
N ALA A 737 39.67 3.14 1.28
CA ALA A 737 39.36 2.46 2.53
C ALA A 737 40.41 1.40 2.88
N LYS A 738 40.87 0.62 1.88
CA LYS A 738 41.96 -0.36 2.06
C LYS A 738 43.29 0.31 2.42
N GLU A 739 43.63 1.41 1.76
CA GLU A 739 44.85 2.17 2.06
C GLU A 739 44.79 2.78 3.46
N THR A 740 43.65 3.34 3.85
CA THR A 740 43.42 3.87 5.21
C THR A 740 43.55 2.78 6.27
N ASN A 741 43.01 1.58 6.02
CA ASN A 741 43.17 0.43 6.90
C ASN A 741 44.65 0.00 7.02
N SER A 742 45.40 0.04 5.91
CA SER A 742 46.84 -0.24 5.92
C SER A 742 47.60 0.78 6.79
N ILE A 743 47.30 2.07 6.65
CA ILE A 743 47.87 3.14 7.48
C ILE A 743 47.51 2.93 8.95
N ALA A 744 46.26 2.61 9.25
CA ALA A 744 45.81 2.32 10.61
C ALA A 744 46.58 1.14 11.23
N GLN A 745 46.79 0.07 10.46
CA GLN A 745 47.59 -1.08 10.86
C GLN A 745 49.06 -0.69 11.10
N GLU A 746 49.64 0.16 10.26
CA GLU A 746 51.00 0.69 10.46
C GLU A 746 51.13 1.52 11.74
N VAL A 747 50.13 2.36 12.07
CA VAL A 747 50.10 3.13 13.32
C VAL A 747 50.06 2.18 14.52
N VAL A 748 49.14 1.21 14.53
CA VAL A 748 49.04 0.21 15.61
C VAL A 748 50.36 -0.58 15.74
N ASN A 749 50.93 -1.02 14.62
CA ASN A 749 52.22 -1.72 14.58
C ASN A 749 53.36 -0.84 15.10
N SER A 750 53.39 0.45 14.75
CA SER A 750 54.41 1.40 15.22
C SER A 750 54.32 1.63 16.73
N VAL A 751 53.10 1.79 17.26
CA VAL A 751 52.86 1.88 18.70
C VAL A 751 53.27 0.59 19.40
N SER A 752 52.99 -0.57 18.81
CA SER A 752 53.35 -1.89 19.36
C SER A 752 54.85 -2.12 19.53
N LYS A 753 55.71 -1.40 18.81
CA LYS A 753 57.17 -1.46 18.97
C LYS A 753 57.67 -0.78 20.24
N ASN A 754 56.82 -0.01 20.93
CA ASN A 754 57.15 0.63 22.21
C ASN A 754 56.73 -0.26 23.37
N ASN A 755 57.47 -0.22 24.48
CA ASN A 755 57.11 -0.88 25.73
C ASN A 755 56.59 0.16 26.72
N PHE A 756 55.34 0.03 27.17
CA PHE A 756 54.67 1.00 28.05
C PHE A 756 53.52 0.36 28.81
N GLU A 757 53.10 0.96 29.93
CA GLU A 757 51.99 0.48 30.73
C GLU A 757 50.63 0.66 30.03
N GLY A 758 49.74 -0.33 30.16
CA GLY A 758 48.42 -0.30 29.51
C GLY A 758 48.43 -0.64 28.03
N LYS A 759 49.57 -1.08 27.48
CA LYS A 759 49.68 -1.64 26.13
C LYS A 759 48.70 -2.79 25.93
N LYS A 760 47.75 -2.61 25.02
CA LYS A 760 46.86 -3.72 24.60
C LYS A 760 47.55 -4.50 23.50
N PHE A 761 47.59 -5.82 23.63
CA PHE A 761 48.00 -6.68 22.54
C PHE A 761 46.80 -6.84 21.62
N SER A 762 46.94 -6.39 20.37
CA SER A 762 45.98 -6.67 19.29
C SER A 762 46.15 -8.10 18.81
#